data_AF-A0A520YGZ2-F1
#
_entry.id   AF-A0A520YGZ2-F1
#
_cell.length_a   1.000
_cell.length_b   1.000
_cell.length_c   1.000
_cell.angle_alpha   90.00
_cell.angle_beta   90.00
_cell.angle_gamma   90.00
#
_symmetry.space_group_name_H-M   'P 1'
#
loop_
_entity.id
_entity.type
_entity.pdbx_description
1 polymer ?
#
loop_
_entity_poly.entity_id
_entity_poly.type
_entity_poly.pdbx_seq_one_letter_code
_entity_poly.pdbx_strand_id
1 'polypeptide(L)'
;MNSRLVAVLAPGVLLASCSWLNAPERNLTPPGGGGDGIELFCDDMLDDDNDFAFDCDDTDCAQEPACCELRSTTLSEDWTAADLSRDWVFTPTGGEAWGPVRPSLGGTTFVGGFVPDDSPRALLSNDCVSLALGGWVSTTLRSTDATGCGPDAECERYAGLVLTVADDSAPGSKLQDELAVTLHAGGLVLVTQADVEVARAAAAVDQNIEVELELRPKLDDENLPILEARVTVGGAVILEDFTVIASAYLLSDGDCAEIPGLRVAAQGRGDGVYVGPLETAKQDCANPSQFDEQSAILTGSSLEFNPSWVSAYVGSPALASSRNSISDVQWDLMVEASNDPPELEPTTHIGYALGHARVATDEGSDWPLSGWSVSESPKVGDDPPSCLDGSCSDNRSVREPHLLAELTEDGELRDLVLSFARELVSDPSERDLFGIQLVRPVGSPASSLALPGTPTLSPAEIPGCSSLRDPSLIPVDPEAQEGYWLLFSCVDGAGAAMEIHAVRISRALEVVREGGGPMRRVVLVASELGPFASAGIRSPEPVISFSRDGLRLRIWFLAQSAPGEWGVALAEARTHDTAVLAFELPEPVPFVLNPIVSADSRLVRSGCLGEDCTITGFAVTPRADDPSRLRFVLARRLYLPDGDPTDQLIPLEQTWSHP
;
A
#
# COMPACT_ATOMS: atom_id res chain seq x y z
N MET A 1 -27.86 -27.58 -63.84
CA MET A 1 -27.20 -28.77 -64.42
C MET A 1 -25.80 -28.85 -63.84
N ASN A 2 -25.48 -29.99 -63.24
CA ASN A 2 -24.17 -30.43 -62.72
C ASN A 2 -23.01 -30.11 -63.70
N SER A 3 -21.74 -29.97 -63.33
CA SER A 3 -20.99 -30.82 -62.40
C SER A 3 -19.62 -30.23 -62.03
N ARG A 4 -19.02 -30.85 -61.01
CA ARG A 4 -17.81 -30.54 -60.22
C ARG A 4 -16.47 -30.67 -60.95
N LEU A 5 -15.45 -29.97 -60.43
CA LEU A 5 -14.07 -30.44 -60.13
C LEU A 5 -13.34 -29.33 -59.32
N VAL A 6 -13.27 -29.46 -58.00
CA VAL A 6 -12.07 -29.79 -57.18
C VAL A 6 -10.85 -28.89 -57.44
N ALA A 7 -10.57 -27.99 -56.50
CA ALA A 7 -9.24 -27.46 -56.24
C ALA A 7 -9.04 -27.35 -54.72
N VAL A 8 -7.84 -27.74 -54.31
CA VAL A 8 -7.40 -28.12 -52.97
C VAL A 8 -7.19 -26.89 -52.09
N LEU A 9 -7.71 -26.94 -50.86
CA LEU A 9 -7.38 -26.03 -49.77
C LEU A 9 -5.96 -26.32 -49.26
N ALA A 10 -5.07 -25.35 -49.37
CA ALA A 10 -3.83 -25.27 -48.61
C ALA A 10 -3.90 -23.98 -47.78
N PRO A 11 -3.96 -24.05 -46.42
CA PRO A 11 -3.71 -22.88 -45.61
C PRO A 11 -2.20 -22.65 -45.55
N GLY A 12 -1.77 -21.48 -46.01
CA GLY A 12 -0.42 -20.98 -45.80
C GLY A 12 -0.20 -20.79 -44.30
N VAL A 13 0.65 -21.63 -43.73
CA VAL A 13 1.22 -21.47 -42.39
C VAL A 13 2.07 -20.21 -42.43
N LEU A 14 1.55 -19.12 -41.88
CA LEU A 14 2.37 -18.01 -41.41
C LEU A 14 3.04 -18.51 -40.14
N LEU A 15 4.33 -18.84 -40.27
CA LEU A 15 5.23 -19.06 -39.15
C LEU A 15 5.38 -17.73 -38.41
N ALA A 16 4.47 -17.46 -37.49
CA ALA A 16 4.78 -16.66 -36.33
C ALA A 16 5.85 -17.45 -35.56
N SER A 17 7.07 -16.92 -35.55
CA SER A 17 8.10 -17.32 -34.62
C SER A 17 7.58 -17.05 -33.21
N CYS A 18 6.93 -18.04 -32.62
CA CYS A 18 6.71 -18.12 -31.18
C CYS A 18 8.09 -18.02 -30.53
N SER A 19 8.32 -16.96 -29.78
CA SER A 19 9.40 -16.89 -28.81
C SER A 19 9.16 -17.98 -27.78
N TRP A 20 10.02 -18.99 -27.79
CA TRP A 20 10.07 -20.08 -26.81
C TRP A 20 10.70 -19.58 -25.49
N LEU A 21 10.02 -18.70 -24.78
CA LEU A 21 10.39 -18.24 -23.42
C LEU A 21 9.16 -18.10 -22.50
N ASN A 22 8.12 -18.90 -22.73
CA ASN A 22 7.06 -19.10 -21.74
C ASN A 22 7.46 -20.23 -20.80
N ALA A 23 7.52 -19.87 -19.51
CA ALA A 23 7.51 -20.71 -18.31
C ALA A 23 8.51 -21.88 -18.28
N PRO A 24 9.60 -21.81 -17.48
CA PRO A 24 10.07 -23.06 -16.91
C PRO A 24 8.92 -23.62 -16.07
N GLU A 25 8.57 -24.88 -16.30
CA GLU A 25 7.78 -25.67 -15.36
C GLU A 25 8.37 -25.41 -13.96
N ARG A 26 7.60 -24.74 -13.10
CA ARG A 26 7.94 -24.48 -11.70
C ARG A 26 8.03 -25.84 -11.01
N ASN A 27 9.22 -26.43 -11.02
CA ASN A 27 9.55 -27.59 -10.23
C ASN A 27 10.47 -27.12 -9.10
N LEU A 28 9.87 -26.41 -8.15
CA LEU A 28 10.46 -26.12 -6.86
C LEU A 28 10.30 -27.37 -6.00
N THR A 29 11.10 -28.41 -6.27
CA THR A 29 11.32 -29.48 -5.29
C THR A 29 12.59 -29.14 -4.54
N PRO A 30 12.52 -28.75 -3.25
CA PRO A 30 13.71 -28.46 -2.46
C PRO A 30 14.57 -29.72 -2.30
N PRO A 31 15.91 -29.61 -2.28
CA PRO A 31 16.76 -30.72 -1.88
C PRO A 31 16.51 -31.03 -0.40
N GLY A 32 15.85 -32.15 -0.13
CA GLY A 32 15.42 -32.51 1.22
C GLY A 32 16.52 -32.44 2.28
N GLY A 33 16.27 -31.64 3.31
CA GLY A 33 17.07 -31.61 4.53
C GLY A 33 16.66 -30.51 5.53
N GLY A 34 15.86 -30.89 6.54
CA GLY A 34 15.78 -30.25 7.86
C GLY A 34 14.86 -29.02 7.98
N GLY A 35 13.77 -29.14 8.76
CA GLY A 35 12.80 -28.08 9.04
C GLY A 35 13.30 -27.04 10.04
N ASP A 36 14.03 -26.05 9.51
CA ASP A 36 14.39 -24.78 10.14
C ASP A 36 14.30 -23.67 9.06
N GLY A 37 13.21 -23.63 8.27
CA GLY A 37 13.02 -22.65 7.19
C GLY A 37 12.14 -21.45 7.61
N ILE A 38 11.72 -20.61 6.65
CA ILE A 38 10.69 -19.57 6.77
C ILE A 38 9.64 -19.80 5.68
N GLU A 39 8.37 -19.88 6.00
CA GLU A 39 7.32 -19.86 4.97
C GLU A 39 7.37 -18.55 4.13
N LEU A 40 7.58 -18.65 2.80
CA LEU A 40 7.75 -17.46 1.93
C LEU A 40 6.41 -16.89 1.51
N PHE A 41 5.45 -17.76 1.22
CA PHE A 41 4.14 -17.41 0.72
C PHE A 41 3.09 -17.94 1.68
N CYS A 42 2.71 -17.08 2.62
CA CYS A 42 1.78 -17.42 3.69
C CYS A 42 0.32 -17.58 3.24
N ASP A 43 0.05 -17.84 1.97
CA ASP A 43 -1.29 -18.01 1.39
C ASP A 43 -1.35 -18.90 0.14
N ASP A 44 -0.29 -19.66 -0.17
CA ASP A 44 -0.18 -20.45 -1.40
C ASP A 44 -0.41 -21.96 -1.22
N MET A 45 -0.70 -22.39 0.02
CA MET A 45 -0.91 -23.78 0.44
C MET A 45 0.31 -24.68 0.27
N LEU A 46 1.49 -24.10 0.16
CA LEU A 46 2.76 -24.79 0.19
C LEU A 46 3.38 -24.72 1.59
N ASP A 47 4.34 -25.61 1.78
CA ASP A 47 5.19 -25.70 2.96
C ASP A 47 6.59 -25.45 2.41
N ASP A 48 6.88 -24.16 2.23
CA ASP A 48 8.08 -23.66 1.57
C ASP A 48 9.34 -23.99 2.37
N ASP A 49 9.15 -24.27 3.65
CA ASP A 49 10.17 -24.43 4.66
C ASP A 49 10.37 -25.92 5.07
N ASN A 50 9.43 -26.77 4.69
CA ASN A 50 9.35 -28.23 4.91
C ASN A 50 9.30 -28.64 6.39
N ASP A 51 8.74 -27.81 7.27
CA ASP A 51 8.51 -28.13 8.68
C ASP A 51 7.14 -28.81 8.94
N PHE A 52 6.33 -28.97 7.89
CA PHE A 52 4.96 -29.51 7.85
C PHE A 52 3.87 -28.59 8.38
N ALA A 53 4.19 -27.35 8.72
CA ALA A 53 3.24 -26.26 8.76
C ALA A 53 3.11 -25.66 7.36
N PHE A 54 1.92 -25.17 7.02
CA PHE A 54 1.63 -24.58 5.71
C PHE A 54 1.01 -23.22 5.97
N ASP A 55 1.39 -22.19 5.23
CA ASP A 55 0.81 -20.85 5.30
C ASP A 55 0.63 -20.36 6.76
N CYS A 56 -0.59 -20.01 7.17
CA CYS A 56 -0.94 -19.47 8.47
C CYS A 56 -0.84 -20.45 9.63
N ASP A 57 -0.75 -21.76 9.34
CA ASP A 57 -0.42 -22.75 10.36
C ASP A 57 1.09 -22.69 10.70
N ASP A 58 1.90 -22.06 9.84
CA ASP A 58 3.31 -21.76 10.07
C ASP A 58 3.48 -20.55 10.99
N THR A 59 4.37 -20.70 11.98
CA THR A 59 4.68 -19.65 12.94
C THR A 59 5.37 -18.44 12.31
N ASP A 60 6.06 -18.60 11.18
CA ASP A 60 6.72 -17.54 10.43
C ASP A 60 5.73 -16.66 9.64
N CYS A 61 4.52 -17.18 9.46
CA CYS A 61 3.39 -16.48 8.88
C CYS A 61 2.52 -15.75 9.89
N ALA A 62 2.72 -15.94 11.20
CA ALA A 62 1.85 -15.39 12.24
C ALA A 62 1.71 -13.86 12.24
N GLN A 63 2.54 -13.14 11.47
CA GLN A 63 2.50 -11.68 11.31
C GLN A 63 2.19 -11.24 9.87
N GLU A 64 1.97 -12.17 8.94
CA GLU A 64 1.54 -11.78 7.59
C GLU A 64 0.07 -11.34 7.58
N PRO A 65 -0.28 -10.35 6.75
CA PRO A 65 -1.66 -9.95 6.57
C PRO A 65 -2.58 -11.10 6.15
N ALA A 66 -2.07 -12.13 5.46
CA ALA A 66 -2.90 -13.31 5.15
C ALA A 66 -3.24 -14.16 6.40
N CYS A 67 -2.43 -14.09 7.45
CA CYS A 67 -2.40 -15.07 8.54
C CYS A 67 -2.54 -14.50 9.93
N CYS A 68 -2.57 -13.18 10.06
CA CYS A 68 -2.61 -12.57 11.36
C CYS A 68 -4.04 -12.45 11.90
N GLU A 69 -4.33 -13.09 13.04
CA GLU A 69 -5.66 -13.08 13.66
C GLU A 69 -5.85 -11.97 14.70
N LEU A 70 -4.95 -10.97 14.80
CA LEU A 70 -5.13 -9.88 15.76
C LEU A 70 -6.32 -9.00 15.34
N ARG A 71 -7.41 -9.17 16.10
CA ARG A 71 -8.68 -8.47 15.88
C ARG A 71 -8.75 -7.20 16.71
N SER A 72 -9.14 -6.11 16.07
CA SER A 72 -9.42 -4.84 16.73
C SER A 72 -10.87 -4.45 16.47
N THR A 73 -11.68 -4.43 17.52
CA THR A 73 -13.12 -4.15 17.42
C THR A 73 -13.35 -2.73 16.88
N THR A 74 -14.05 -2.63 15.75
CA THR A 74 -14.39 -1.38 15.06
C THR A 74 -15.83 -0.94 15.34
N LEU A 75 -16.75 -1.88 15.55
CA LEU A 75 -18.14 -1.62 15.92
C LEU A 75 -18.58 -2.69 16.90
N SER A 76 -19.28 -2.31 17.96
CA SER A 76 -19.94 -3.25 18.89
C SER A 76 -21.30 -2.69 19.28
N GLU A 77 -22.36 -3.43 18.96
CA GLU A 77 -23.74 -3.04 19.19
C GLU A 77 -24.50 -4.16 19.92
N ASP A 78 -25.10 -3.83 21.06
CA ASP A 78 -25.87 -4.76 21.89
C ASP A 78 -27.39 -4.49 21.83
N TRP A 79 -27.82 -3.50 21.06
CA TRP A 79 -29.18 -3.03 20.83
C TRP A 79 -29.90 -2.45 22.06
N THR A 80 -29.18 -2.21 23.16
CA THR A 80 -29.76 -1.72 24.42
C THR A 80 -29.89 -0.18 24.46
N ALA A 81 -29.19 0.54 23.59
CA ALA A 81 -29.20 2.00 23.57
C ALA A 81 -30.62 2.56 23.43
N ALA A 82 -31.00 3.55 24.24
CA ALA A 82 -32.37 4.06 24.25
C ALA A 82 -32.77 4.67 22.88
N ASP A 83 -31.82 5.33 22.23
CA ASP A 83 -31.97 6.00 20.94
C ASP A 83 -30.94 5.44 19.95
N LEU A 84 -31.40 4.63 19.00
CA LEU A 84 -30.54 4.03 17.97
C LEU A 84 -30.14 5.05 16.90
N SER A 85 -30.86 6.17 16.75
CA SER A 85 -30.61 7.14 15.66
C SER A 85 -29.28 7.89 15.79
N ARG A 86 -28.61 7.77 16.95
CA ARG A 86 -27.29 8.34 17.19
C ARG A 86 -26.22 7.68 16.32
N ASP A 87 -26.30 6.36 16.17
CA ASP A 87 -25.25 5.53 15.56
C ASP A 87 -25.76 4.75 14.33
N TRP A 88 -27.08 4.78 14.09
CA TRP A 88 -27.75 4.05 13.01
C TRP A 88 -28.71 4.91 12.18
N VAL A 89 -28.65 4.75 10.86
CA VAL A 89 -29.63 5.27 9.88
C VAL A 89 -30.76 4.27 9.70
N PHE A 90 -32.00 4.77 9.78
CA PHE A 90 -33.21 3.99 9.51
C PHE A 90 -33.53 4.04 8.01
N THR A 91 -33.32 2.94 7.31
CA THR A 91 -33.58 2.82 5.86
C THR A 91 -34.86 2.02 5.60
N PRO A 92 -35.70 2.40 4.62
CA PRO A 92 -35.60 3.58 3.76
C PRO A 92 -35.76 4.89 4.54
N THR A 93 -34.94 5.90 4.27
CA THR A 93 -35.06 7.23 4.90
C THR A 93 -36.29 7.98 4.39
N GLY A 94 -36.66 7.72 3.13
CA GLY A 94 -37.92 8.14 2.55
C GLY A 94 -39.08 7.24 3.00
N GLY A 95 -40.10 7.81 3.64
CA GLY A 95 -41.31 7.08 4.00
C GLY A 95 -41.87 7.45 5.37
N GLU A 96 -42.78 6.63 5.87
CA GLU A 96 -43.28 6.76 7.24
C GLU A 96 -42.20 6.35 8.24
N ALA A 97 -42.09 7.10 9.34
CA ALA A 97 -41.19 6.79 10.44
C ALA A 97 -41.52 5.42 11.02
N TRP A 98 -40.49 4.62 11.26
CA TRP A 98 -40.60 3.27 11.79
C TRP A 98 -39.50 3.04 12.83
N GLY A 99 -39.61 1.93 13.57
CA GLY A 99 -38.54 1.47 14.44
C GLY A 99 -38.66 -0.02 14.69
N PRO A 100 -37.53 -0.71 14.96
CA PRO A 100 -37.54 -2.13 15.20
C PRO A 100 -38.19 -2.47 16.55
N VAL A 101 -38.70 -3.69 16.65
CA VAL A 101 -38.98 -4.31 17.95
C VAL A 101 -37.66 -4.79 18.55
N ARG A 102 -37.51 -4.61 19.87
CA ARG A 102 -36.32 -5.02 20.62
C ARG A 102 -36.62 -6.01 21.73
N PRO A 103 -36.88 -7.29 21.41
CA PRO A 103 -37.16 -8.28 22.43
C PRO A 103 -35.88 -8.70 23.16
N SER A 104 -36.01 -9.01 24.44
CA SER A 104 -34.97 -9.73 25.18
C SER A 104 -35.30 -11.22 25.17
N LEU A 105 -34.46 -12.00 24.49
CA LEU A 105 -34.62 -13.46 24.35
C LEU A 105 -33.43 -14.14 25.00
N GLY A 106 -33.68 -14.88 26.09
CA GLY A 106 -32.61 -15.57 26.82
C GLY A 106 -31.58 -14.63 27.49
N GLY A 107 -31.95 -13.38 27.76
CA GLY A 107 -31.05 -12.38 28.35
C GLY A 107 -30.28 -11.53 27.34
N THR A 108 -30.38 -11.86 26.04
CA THR A 108 -29.77 -11.10 24.94
C THR A 108 -30.84 -10.20 24.29
N THR A 109 -30.49 -8.96 24.00
CA THR A 109 -31.35 -8.04 23.25
C THR A 109 -31.15 -8.26 21.76
N PHE A 110 -32.27 -8.31 21.03
CA PHE A 110 -32.25 -8.44 19.58
C PHE A 110 -32.95 -7.24 18.95
N VAL A 111 -32.74 -7.02 17.66
CA VAL A 111 -33.59 -6.21 16.78
C VAL A 111 -34.31 -7.12 15.80
N GLY A 112 -35.59 -6.83 15.55
CA GLY A 112 -36.39 -7.54 14.56
C GLY A 112 -37.82 -7.03 14.59
N GLY A 113 -38.77 -7.77 14.02
CA GLY A 113 -40.15 -7.28 13.93
C GLY A 113 -40.20 -5.94 13.20
N PHE A 114 -39.64 -5.90 11.99
CA PHE A 114 -39.58 -4.70 11.16
C PHE A 114 -41.00 -4.37 10.66
N VAL A 115 -41.77 -3.71 11.53
CA VAL A 115 -43.20 -3.46 11.36
C VAL A 115 -43.47 -2.12 10.67
N PRO A 116 -44.55 -2.03 9.85
CA PRO A 116 -45.47 -3.10 9.47
C PRO A 116 -44.85 -4.15 8.53
N ASP A 117 -45.31 -5.41 8.61
CA ASP A 117 -44.71 -6.63 8.03
C ASP A 117 -44.62 -6.68 6.48
N ASP A 118 -45.07 -5.63 5.80
CA ASP A 118 -45.22 -5.59 4.35
C ASP A 118 -44.02 -5.00 3.60
N SER A 119 -43.01 -4.45 4.30
CA SER A 119 -41.86 -3.81 3.66
C SER A 119 -40.52 -4.20 4.30
N PRO A 120 -39.47 -4.48 3.49
CA PRO A 120 -38.09 -4.56 3.99
C PRO A 120 -37.63 -3.26 4.64
N ARG A 121 -36.81 -3.40 5.68
CA ARG A 121 -36.24 -2.30 6.45
C ARG A 121 -34.83 -2.67 6.93
N ALA A 122 -33.97 -1.68 7.12
CA ALA A 122 -32.67 -1.92 7.73
C ALA A 122 -32.23 -0.79 8.66
N LEU A 123 -31.54 -1.16 9.73
CA LEU A 123 -30.69 -0.26 10.51
C LEU A 123 -29.30 -0.32 9.90
N LEU A 124 -28.87 0.75 9.25
CA LEU A 124 -27.57 0.88 8.59
C LEU A 124 -26.62 1.66 9.51
N SER A 125 -25.37 1.22 9.66
CA SER A 125 -24.39 1.97 10.45
C SER A 125 -24.19 3.38 9.88
N ASN A 126 -24.10 4.39 10.75
CA ASN A 126 -23.86 5.77 10.31
C ASN A 126 -22.51 5.91 9.61
N ASP A 127 -21.48 5.34 10.22
CA ASP A 127 -20.13 5.29 9.70
C ASP A 127 -19.88 3.92 9.05
N CYS A 128 -18.99 3.90 8.06
CA CYS A 128 -18.53 2.66 7.46
C CYS A 128 -17.50 1.98 8.36
N VAL A 129 -17.26 0.70 8.12
CA VAL A 129 -16.31 -0.13 8.86
C VAL A 129 -15.15 -0.50 7.95
N SER A 130 -13.93 -0.14 8.36
CA SER A 130 -12.69 -0.41 7.62
C SER A 130 -12.38 -1.91 7.56
N LEU A 131 -12.70 -2.53 6.42
CA LEU A 131 -12.59 -3.97 6.20
C LEU A 131 -11.72 -4.31 4.97
N ALA A 132 -11.23 -3.30 4.22
CA ALA A 132 -10.43 -3.52 3.01
C ALA A 132 -9.20 -4.41 3.23
N LEU A 133 -8.60 -4.37 4.41
CA LEU A 133 -7.38 -5.11 4.70
C LEU A 133 -7.64 -6.42 5.45
N GLY A 134 -8.89 -6.87 5.45
CA GLY A 134 -9.33 -8.02 6.20
C GLY A 134 -10.03 -7.65 7.50
N GLY A 135 -10.96 -8.51 7.91
CA GLY A 135 -11.73 -8.29 9.12
C GLY A 135 -12.83 -9.32 9.32
N TRP A 136 -13.56 -9.15 10.41
CA TRP A 136 -14.62 -10.04 10.84
C TRP A 136 -15.89 -9.25 11.12
N VAL A 137 -17.03 -9.82 10.74
CA VAL A 137 -18.34 -9.36 11.17
C VAL A 137 -19.08 -10.53 11.78
N SER A 138 -19.44 -10.40 13.05
CA SER A 138 -20.09 -11.46 13.81
C SER A 138 -21.43 -10.99 14.35
N THR A 139 -22.42 -11.89 14.30
CA THR A 139 -23.72 -11.64 14.92
C THR A 139 -24.37 -12.94 15.35
N THR A 140 -25.53 -12.83 16.01
CA THR A 140 -26.40 -13.95 16.33
C THR A 140 -27.73 -13.78 15.63
N LEU A 141 -28.16 -14.75 14.83
CA LEU A 141 -29.51 -14.77 14.26
C LEU A 141 -30.42 -15.68 15.09
N ARG A 142 -31.71 -15.34 15.16
CA ARG A 142 -32.72 -16.17 15.83
C ARG A 142 -34.06 -16.13 15.12
N SER A 143 -34.65 -17.28 14.91
CA SER A 143 -36.05 -17.42 14.50
C SER A 143 -36.86 -18.03 15.63
N THR A 144 -38.05 -17.51 15.90
CA THR A 144 -39.03 -18.08 16.84
C THR A 144 -40.24 -18.68 16.12
N ASP A 145 -40.20 -18.71 14.79
CA ASP A 145 -41.29 -19.20 13.98
C ASP A 145 -40.85 -20.46 13.22
N ALA A 146 -41.43 -21.60 13.60
CA ALA A 146 -41.21 -22.88 12.95
C ALA A 146 -42.02 -23.04 11.65
N THR A 147 -42.96 -22.13 11.38
CA THR A 147 -43.70 -22.11 10.11
C THR A 147 -42.80 -21.53 9.03
N GLY A 148 -42.03 -22.43 8.43
CA GLY A 148 -41.08 -22.09 7.38
C GLY A 148 -41.72 -21.68 6.07
N CYS A 149 -40.85 -21.27 5.16
CA CYS A 149 -41.17 -21.08 3.77
C CYS A 149 -41.55 -22.44 3.17
N GLY A 150 -42.79 -22.56 2.70
CA GLY A 150 -43.20 -23.73 1.93
C GLY A 150 -42.34 -23.86 0.67
N PRO A 151 -42.21 -25.06 0.07
CA PRO A 151 -41.38 -25.28 -1.11
C PRO A 151 -41.77 -24.41 -2.32
N ASP A 152 -42.99 -23.86 -2.33
CA ASP A 152 -43.56 -23.02 -3.39
C ASP A 152 -43.92 -21.59 -2.94
N ALA A 153 -43.59 -21.19 -1.70
CA ALA A 153 -43.94 -19.87 -1.15
C ALA A 153 -42.70 -18.97 -1.04
N GLU A 154 -42.83 -17.71 -1.48
CA GLU A 154 -41.77 -16.72 -1.29
C GLU A 154 -41.45 -16.55 0.20
N CYS A 155 -40.17 -16.58 0.50
CA CYS A 155 -39.64 -16.63 1.85
C CYS A 155 -39.53 -15.20 2.42
N GLU A 156 -40.68 -14.52 2.51
CA GLU A 156 -40.73 -13.06 2.68
C GLU A 156 -40.37 -12.56 4.07
N ARG A 157 -40.43 -13.42 5.11
CA ARG A 157 -40.05 -13.06 6.48
C ARG A 157 -38.62 -13.48 6.78
N TYR A 158 -37.77 -12.50 7.08
CA TYR A 158 -36.35 -12.72 7.33
C TYR A 158 -35.75 -11.62 8.20
N ALA A 159 -34.63 -11.93 8.84
CA ALA A 159 -33.75 -10.96 9.47
C ALA A 159 -32.29 -11.39 9.26
N GLY A 160 -31.38 -10.45 9.11
CA GLY A 160 -30.00 -10.77 8.78
C GLY A 160 -29.05 -9.60 8.83
N LEU A 161 -27.81 -9.94 8.57
CA LEU A 161 -26.69 -9.04 8.41
C LEU A 161 -26.51 -8.70 6.93
N VAL A 162 -26.22 -7.44 6.63
CA VAL A 162 -25.91 -6.97 5.27
C VAL A 162 -24.64 -6.12 5.32
N LEU A 163 -23.70 -6.40 4.42
CA LEU A 163 -22.58 -5.54 4.07
C LEU A 163 -22.94 -4.77 2.79
N THR A 164 -22.73 -3.46 2.79
CA THR A 164 -23.17 -2.62 1.66
C THR A 164 -22.33 -1.36 1.47
N VAL A 165 -22.31 -0.86 0.24
CA VAL A 165 -21.88 0.51 -0.10
C VAL A 165 -23.07 1.49 -0.18
N ALA A 166 -24.30 0.99 -0.16
CA ALA A 166 -25.50 1.81 -0.28
C ALA A 166 -25.74 2.64 0.99
N ASP A 167 -26.18 3.89 0.80
CA ASP A 167 -26.53 4.81 1.87
C ASP A 167 -28.00 4.76 2.28
N ASP A 168 -28.86 4.20 1.42
CA ASP A 168 -30.29 4.02 1.67
C ASP A 168 -30.89 2.86 0.84
N SER A 169 -32.16 2.55 1.10
CA SER A 169 -32.98 1.65 0.28
C SER A 169 -34.21 2.38 -0.28
N ALA A 170 -34.75 1.90 -1.40
CA ALA A 170 -36.03 2.40 -1.89
C ALA A 170 -37.19 1.85 -1.05
N PRO A 171 -38.28 2.62 -0.82
CA PRO A 171 -39.44 2.12 -0.08
C PRO A 171 -39.99 0.81 -0.64
N GLY A 172 -40.07 -0.23 0.21
CA GLY A 172 -40.55 -1.56 -0.16
C GLY A 172 -39.50 -2.45 -0.83
N SER A 173 -38.25 -1.98 -0.99
CA SER A 173 -37.13 -2.75 -1.53
C SER A 173 -36.15 -3.10 -0.43
N LYS A 174 -35.39 -4.19 -0.60
CA LYS A 174 -34.26 -4.48 0.28
C LYS A 174 -33.15 -3.45 0.09
N LEU A 175 -32.31 -3.31 1.09
CA LEU A 175 -30.99 -2.72 0.96
C LEU A 175 -30.16 -3.58 0.03
N GLN A 176 -29.51 -2.94 -0.95
CA GLN A 176 -28.62 -3.62 -1.89
C GLN A 176 -27.43 -4.19 -1.11
N ASP A 177 -27.19 -5.49 -1.26
CA ASP A 177 -26.13 -6.21 -0.57
C ASP A 177 -24.93 -6.48 -1.48
N GLU A 178 -23.73 -6.15 -0.98
CA GLU A 178 -22.48 -6.72 -1.52
C GLU A 178 -22.27 -8.13 -0.97
N LEU A 179 -22.71 -8.36 0.26
CA LEU A 179 -22.89 -9.68 0.85
C LEU A 179 -23.93 -9.60 1.98
N ALA A 180 -24.90 -10.51 2.01
CA ALA A 180 -25.85 -10.61 3.11
C ALA A 180 -25.99 -12.05 3.61
N VAL A 181 -26.19 -12.20 4.92
CA VAL A 181 -26.55 -13.48 5.56
C VAL A 181 -27.88 -13.31 6.27
N THR A 182 -28.93 -13.92 5.73
CA THR A 182 -30.31 -13.78 6.22
C THR A 182 -30.85 -15.09 6.75
N LEU A 183 -31.43 -15.05 7.95
CA LEU A 183 -32.24 -16.12 8.53
C LEU A 183 -33.71 -15.85 8.24
N HIS A 184 -34.34 -16.79 7.56
CA HIS A 184 -35.77 -16.77 7.27
C HIS A 184 -36.55 -17.57 8.32
N ALA A 185 -37.84 -17.25 8.43
CA ALA A 185 -38.77 -18.06 9.22
C ALA A 185 -38.67 -19.55 8.80
N GLY A 186 -38.70 -20.46 9.78
CA GLY A 186 -38.49 -21.90 9.58
C GLY A 186 -37.03 -22.36 9.53
N GLY A 187 -36.06 -21.46 9.73
CA GLY A 187 -34.66 -21.84 9.90
C GLY A 187 -33.85 -21.93 8.61
N LEU A 188 -34.32 -21.40 7.48
CA LEU A 188 -33.50 -21.31 6.27
C LEU A 188 -32.53 -20.14 6.39
N VAL A 189 -31.24 -20.39 6.23
CA VAL A 189 -30.21 -19.35 6.11
C VAL A 189 -29.80 -19.23 4.65
N LEU A 190 -29.82 -18.01 4.13
CA LEU A 190 -29.35 -17.68 2.79
C LEU A 190 -28.16 -16.74 2.88
N VAL A 191 -27.19 -16.96 2.00
CA VAL A 191 -26.14 -15.99 1.69
C VAL A 191 -26.41 -15.44 0.30
N THR A 192 -26.48 -14.12 0.17
CA THR A 192 -26.74 -13.44 -1.10
C THR A 192 -25.69 -12.39 -1.42
N GLN A 193 -25.55 -12.10 -2.71
CA GLN A 193 -24.86 -10.93 -3.26
C GLN A 193 -25.77 -10.35 -4.35
N ALA A 194 -26.04 -9.05 -4.29
CA ALA A 194 -26.98 -8.36 -5.17
C ALA A 194 -28.33 -9.10 -5.27
N ASP A 195 -28.87 -9.54 -4.13
CA ASP A 195 -30.09 -10.35 -3.99
C ASP A 195 -30.06 -11.74 -4.69
N VAL A 196 -28.92 -12.18 -5.22
CA VAL A 196 -28.73 -13.51 -5.81
C VAL A 196 -28.19 -14.47 -4.77
N GLU A 197 -28.82 -15.63 -4.62
CA GLU A 197 -28.35 -16.67 -3.70
C GLU A 197 -27.02 -17.29 -4.16
N VAL A 198 -26.03 -17.28 -3.27
CA VAL A 198 -24.70 -17.86 -3.48
C VAL A 198 -24.42 -19.04 -2.56
N ALA A 199 -25.05 -19.09 -1.38
CA ALA A 199 -25.01 -20.24 -0.49
C ALA A 199 -26.30 -20.37 0.36
N ARG A 200 -26.50 -21.56 0.93
CA ARG A 200 -27.64 -21.86 1.81
C ARG A 200 -27.28 -22.82 2.93
N ALA A 201 -27.97 -22.69 4.05
CA ALA A 201 -27.89 -23.63 5.17
C ALA A 201 -29.24 -23.78 5.89
N ALA A 202 -29.34 -24.79 6.73
CA ALA A 202 -30.46 -24.97 7.64
C ALA A 202 -29.98 -24.73 9.07
N ALA A 203 -30.77 -23.99 9.84
CA ALA A 203 -30.52 -23.63 11.21
C ALA A 203 -31.69 -24.03 12.10
N ALA A 204 -31.40 -24.27 13.38
CA ALA A 204 -32.44 -24.60 14.35
C ALA A 204 -33.33 -23.40 14.66
N VAL A 205 -34.63 -23.64 14.75
CA VAL A 205 -35.61 -22.66 15.25
C VAL A 205 -35.55 -22.62 16.78
N ASP A 206 -35.88 -21.48 17.36
CA ASP A 206 -35.84 -21.17 18.80
C ASP A 206 -34.44 -21.25 19.43
N GLN A 207 -33.39 -21.22 18.61
CA GLN A 207 -32.00 -21.21 19.04
C GLN A 207 -31.28 -19.96 18.53
N ASN A 208 -30.24 -19.58 19.27
CA ASN A 208 -29.30 -18.55 18.84
C ASN A 208 -28.34 -19.20 17.85
N ILE A 209 -28.21 -18.62 16.66
CA ILE A 209 -27.37 -19.11 15.58
C ILE A 209 -26.25 -18.11 15.40
N GLU A 210 -25.03 -18.50 15.74
CA GLU A 210 -23.85 -17.67 15.51
C GLU A 210 -23.57 -17.60 14.01
N VAL A 211 -23.30 -16.39 13.55
CA VAL A 211 -22.91 -16.08 12.17
C VAL A 211 -21.62 -15.28 12.25
N GLU A 212 -20.59 -15.74 11.55
CA GLU A 212 -19.33 -15.02 11.37
C GLU A 212 -19.02 -14.91 9.88
N LEU A 213 -18.72 -13.69 9.45
CA LEU A 213 -18.20 -13.37 8.13
C LEU A 213 -16.74 -12.98 8.35
N GLU A 214 -15.84 -13.71 7.71
CA GLU A 214 -14.43 -13.34 7.60
C GLU A 214 -14.20 -12.80 6.20
N LEU A 215 -13.63 -11.59 6.11
CA LEU A 215 -13.24 -10.95 4.86
C LEU A 215 -11.72 -11.00 4.76
N ARG A 216 -11.23 -11.41 3.61
CA ARG A 216 -9.79 -11.52 3.32
C ARG A 216 -9.44 -10.76 2.04
N PRO A 217 -8.40 -9.92 2.07
CA PRO A 217 -7.92 -9.24 0.88
C PRO A 217 -7.17 -10.22 -0.03
N LYS A 218 -7.35 -10.10 -1.35
CA LYS A 218 -6.67 -10.93 -2.35
C LYS A 218 -6.46 -10.18 -3.66
N LEU A 219 -5.53 -10.64 -4.48
CA LEU A 219 -5.41 -10.25 -5.88
C LEU A 219 -6.17 -11.27 -6.75
N ASP A 220 -6.98 -10.78 -7.69
CA ASP A 220 -7.58 -11.65 -8.72
C ASP A 220 -6.59 -11.98 -9.85
N ASP A 221 -7.06 -12.72 -10.86
CA ASP A 221 -6.26 -13.12 -12.03
C ASP A 221 -5.71 -11.93 -12.85
N GLU A 222 -6.25 -10.72 -12.67
CA GLU A 222 -5.83 -9.47 -13.32
C GLU A 222 -4.99 -8.57 -12.38
N ASN A 223 -4.58 -9.09 -11.21
CA ASN A 223 -3.93 -8.35 -10.14
C ASN A 223 -4.76 -7.16 -9.63
N LEU A 224 -6.10 -7.28 -9.68
CA LEU A 224 -6.99 -6.33 -9.02
C LEU A 224 -7.18 -6.72 -7.56
N PRO A 225 -7.08 -5.75 -6.62
CA PRO A 225 -7.39 -6.00 -5.22
C PRO A 225 -8.89 -6.24 -5.05
N ILE A 226 -9.24 -7.37 -4.43
CA ILE A 226 -10.60 -7.82 -4.12
C ILE A 226 -10.72 -8.20 -2.64
N LEU A 227 -11.97 -8.25 -2.15
CA LEU A 227 -12.30 -8.89 -0.88
C LEU A 227 -12.98 -10.24 -1.15
N GLU A 228 -12.42 -11.31 -0.61
CA GLU A 228 -13.05 -12.62 -0.53
C GLU A 228 -13.72 -12.81 0.83
N ALA A 229 -14.83 -13.55 0.86
CA ALA A 229 -15.55 -13.88 2.08
C ALA A 229 -15.54 -15.37 2.37
N ARG A 230 -15.42 -15.66 3.66
CA ARG A 230 -15.77 -16.94 4.28
C ARG A 230 -16.91 -16.73 5.26
N VAL A 231 -17.96 -17.54 5.14
CA VAL A 231 -19.17 -17.42 5.97
C VAL A 231 -19.36 -18.69 6.78
N THR A 232 -19.39 -18.53 8.10
CA THR A 232 -19.62 -19.59 9.07
C THR A 232 -20.97 -19.40 9.75
N VAL A 233 -21.79 -20.45 9.78
CA VAL A 233 -23.13 -20.45 10.41
C VAL A 233 -23.22 -21.63 11.36
N GLY A 234 -23.45 -21.35 12.65
CA GLY A 234 -23.54 -22.39 13.69
C GLY A 234 -22.29 -23.27 13.79
N GLY A 235 -21.12 -22.71 13.49
CA GLY A 235 -19.83 -23.41 13.49
C GLY A 235 -19.51 -24.20 12.22
N ALA A 236 -20.35 -24.13 11.18
CA ALA A 236 -20.07 -24.76 9.88
C ALA A 236 -19.81 -23.70 8.80
N VAL A 237 -18.74 -23.85 8.04
CA VAL A 237 -18.45 -23.03 6.85
C VAL A 237 -19.45 -23.37 5.75
N ILE A 238 -20.15 -22.38 5.21
CA ILE A 238 -21.17 -22.54 4.18
C ILE A 238 -20.84 -21.79 2.88
N LEU A 239 -19.88 -20.87 2.93
CA LEU A 239 -19.29 -20.15 1.80
C LEU A 239 -17.81 -19.91 2.12
N GLU A 240 -16.94 -20.10 1.13
CA GLU A 240 -15.48 -19.94 1.25
C GLU A 240 -14.95 -19.46 -0.11
N ASP A 241 -13.87 -18.67 -0.10
CA ASP A 241 -13.20 -18.10 -1.28
C ASP A 241 -14.15 -17.38 -2.26
N PHE A 242 -15.15 -16.67 -1.72
CA PHE A 242 -16.16 -15.98 -2.54
C PHE A 242 -15.85 -14.50 -2.68
N THR A 243 -15.63 -14.03 -3.92
CA THR A 243 -15.41 -12.60 -4.21
C THR A 243 -16.64 -11.76 -3.89
N VAL A 244 -16.51 -10.89 -2.89
CA VAL A 244 -17.57 -9.95 -2.45
C VAL A 244 -17.59 -8.71 -3.31
N ILE A 245 -16.46 -8.02 -3.42
CA ILE A 245 -16.36 -6.71 -4.07
C ILE A 245 -14.90 -6.42 -4.42
N ALA A 246 -14.66 -5.68 -5.51
CA ALA A 246 -13.35 -5.11 -5.79
C ALA A 246 -13.05 -3.93 -4.86
N SER A 247 -11.82 -3.84 -4.34
CA SER A 247 -11.46 -2.84 -3.34
C SER A 247 -11.63 -1.39 -3.84
N ALA A 248 -11.57 -1.17 -5.15
CA ALA A 248 -11.83 0.13 -5.78
C ALA A 248 -13.28 0.64 -5.64
N TYR A 249 -14.22 -0.23 -5.26
CA TYR A 249 -15.62 0.15 -5.02
C TYR A 249 -15.98 0.29 -3.55
N LEU A 250 -15.01 0.08 -2.64
CA LEU A 250 -15.21 0.27 -1.21
C LEU A 250 -15.40 1.75 -0.86
N LEU A 251 -16.10 2.00 0.24
CA LEU A 251 -16.35 3.34 0.74
C LEU A 251 -15.07 3.93 1.34
N SER A 252 -14.81 5.20 1.05
CA SER A 252 -13.65 5.96 1.53
C SER A 252 -14.05 7.23 2.30
N ASP A 253 -15.24 7.25 2.88
CA ASP A 253 -15.80 8.35 3.67
C ASP A 253 -15.95 7.95 5.16
N GLY A 254 -16.22 8.93 6.04
CA GLY A 254 -16.37 8.67 7.48
C GLY A 254 -15.13 8.01 8.10
N ASP A 255 -15.34 6.93 8.87
CA ASP A 255 -14.28 6.13 9.50
C ASP A 255 -13.41 5.35 8.50
N CYS A 256 -13.81 5.27 7.22
CA CYS A 256 -13.03 4.62 6.14
C CYS A 256 -12.20 5.61 5.32
N ALA A 257 -12.04 6.86 5.80
CA ALA A 257 -11.27 7.87 5.09
C ALA A 257 -9.80 7.49 4.84
N GLU A 258 -9.25 6.60 5.66
CA GLU A 258 -7.87 6.10 5.56
C GLU A 258 -7.80 4.68 5.01
N ILE A 259 -8.76 3.83 5.37
CA ILE A 259 -8.84 2.44 4.92
C ILE A 259 -10.24 2.19 4.39
N PRO A 260 -10.40 1.88 3.10
CA PRO A 260 -11.72 1.66 2.52
C PRO A 260 -12.50 0.54 3.23
N GLY A 261 -13.81 0.61 3.17
CA GLY A 261 -14.66 -0.30 3.92
C GLY A 261 -16.09 -0.42 3.40
N LEU A 262 -16.93 -1.03 4.22
CA LEU A 262 -18.35 -1.25 3.95
C LEU A 262 -19.17 -0.77 5.14
N ARG A 263 -20.40 -0.34 4.90
CA ARG A 263 -21.37 -0.18 5.98
C ARG A 263 -21.94 -1.53 6.35
N VAL A 264 -22.33 -1.65 7.61
CA VAL A 264 -22.94 -2.86 8.14
C VAL A 264 -24.38 -2.56 8.53
N ALA A 265 -25.30 -3.46 8.20
CA ALA A 265 -26.71 -3.26 8.51
C ALA A 265 -27.37 -4.50 9.11
N ALA A 266 -28.27 -4.26 10.06
CA ALA A 266 -29.27 -5.23 10.49
C ALA A 266 -30.54 -5.02 9.65
N GLN A 267 -30.81 -5.94 8.74
CA GLN A 267 -31.95 -5.88 7.81
C GLN A 267 -33.01 -6.92 8.18
N GLY A 268 -34.28 -6.63 7.92
CA GLY A 268 -35.30 -7.67 7.89
C GLY A 268 -36.67 -7.22 7.38
N ARG A 269 -37.60 -8.17 7.41
CA ARG A 269 -39.01 -8.01 7.03
C ARG A 269 -39.87 -8.96 7.86
N GLY A 270 -40.96 -8.43 8.42
CA GLY A 270 -41.93 -9.20 9.20
C GLY A 270 -41.47 -9.57 10.62
N ASP A 271 -42.21 -10.51 11.23
CA ASP A 271 -42.06 -10.94 12.61
C ASP A 271 -41.38 -12.32 12.78
N GLY A 272 -41.01 -12.65 14.02
CA GLY A 272 -40.50 -13.98 14.39
C GLY A 272 -39.06 -14.29 13.94
N VAL A 273 -38.32 -13.29 13.48
CA VAL A 273 -36.92 -13.35 13.04
C VAL A 273 -36.17 -12.13 13.54
N TYR A 274 -34.93 -12.34 14.00
CA TYR A 274 -34.22 -11.37 14.81
C TYR A 274 -32.70 -11.40 14.56
N VAL A 275 -32.08 -10.22 14.59
CA VAL A 275 -30.62 -10.01 14.63
C VAL A 275 -30.23 -9.64 16.05
N GLY A 276 -29.30 -10.39 16.62
CA GLY A 276 -28.74 -10.20 17.96
C GLY A 276 -27.57 -9.23 17.93
N PRO A 277 -26.76 -9.19 19.01
CA PRO A 277 -25.59 -8.32 19.07
C PRO A 277 -24.73 -8.45 17.83
N LEU A 278 -24.18 -7.32 17.40
CA LEU A 278 -23.36 -7.21 16.22
C LEU A 278 -21.98 -6.71 16.65
N GLU A 279 -20.94 -7.39 16.18
CA GLU A 279 -19.57 -6.92 16.36
C GLU A 279 -18.85 -6.97 15.02
N THR A 280 -18.07 -5.93 14.75
CA THR A 280 -17.12 -5.92 13.65
C THR A 280 -15.72 -5.72 14.22
N ALA A 281 -14.74 -6.37 13.60
CA ALA A 281 -13.34 -6.17 13.94
C ALA A 281 -12.50 -6.11 12.67
N LYS A 282 -11.50 -5.24 12.65
CA LYS A 282 -10.49 -5.18 11.60
C LYS A 282 -9.27 -6.01 11.97
N GLN A 283 -8.49 -6.38 10.98
CA GLN A 283 -7.16 -6.95 11.17
C GLN A 283 -6.15 -5.84 11.52
N ASP A 284 -5.39 -6.01 12.61
CA ASP A 284 -4.62 -4.89 13.23
C ASP A 284 -3.11 -4.89 12.92
N CYS A 285 -2.54 -6.00 12.48
CA CYS A 285 -1.10 -6.28 12.50
C CYS A 285 -0.36 -6.00 11.19
N ALA A 286 -1.07 -5.73 10.11
CA ALA A 286 -0.49 -5.61 8.78
C ALA A 286 -1.20 -4.54 7.96
N ASN A 287 -1.30 -3.35 8.54
CA ASN A 287 -1.97 -2.23 7.90
C ASN A 287 -0.95 -1.21 7.36
N PRO A 288 -0.35 -1.44 6.18
CA PRO A 288 0.52 -0.46 5.52
C PRO A 288 -0.18 0.84 5.12
N SER A 289 -1.51 0.91 5.27
CA SER A 289 -2.29 2.11 5.04
C SER A 289 -2.57 2.92 6.31
N GLN A 290 -2.27 2.39 7.51
CA GLN A 290 -2.40 3.12 8.77
C GLN A 290 -1.13 3.89 9.07
N PHE A 291 -1.21 5.21 8.96
CA PHE A 291 -0.13 6.10 9.31
C PHE A 291 -0.52 6.95 10.51
N ASP A 292 0.33 6.93 11.54
CA ASP A 292 0.25 7.90 12.62
C ASP A 292 0.84 9.22 12.11
N GLU A 293 -0.02 10.18 11.78
CA GLU A 293 0.41 11.54 11.41
C GLU A 293 1.18 12.21 12.56
N GLN A 294 2.38 12.69 12.26
CA GLN A 294 3.15 13.50 13.21
C GLN A 294 2.69 14.95 13.15
N SER A 295 2.71 15.68 14.26
CA SER A 295 2.17 17.05 14.32
C SER A 295 2.97 18.10 13.53
N ALA A 296 4.09 17.72 12.91
CA ALA A 296 5.03 18.62 12.27
C ALA A 296 5.01 18.51 10.73
N ILE A 297 4.28 19.39 10.06
CA ILE A 297 4.41 19.57 8.60
C ILE A 297 5.66 20.40 8.33
N LEU A 298 6.61 19.84 7.58
CA LEU A 298 7.86 20.52 7.25
C LEU A 298 7.80 21.19 5.88
N THR A 299 8.51 22.30 5.75
CA THR A 299 8.70 23.09 4.53
C THR A 299 10.16 23.52 4.45
N GLY A 300 10.58 24.10 3.32
CA GLY A 300 11.94 24.65 3.18
C GLY A 300 12.28 25.68 4.27
N SER A 301 11.28 26.45 4.73
CA SER A 301 11.48 27.44 5.79
C SER A 301 11.52 26.84 7.20
N SER A 302 10.72 25.81 7.51
CA SER A 302 10.80 25.13 8.82
C SER A 302 12.08 24.31 8.98
N LEU A 303 12.66 23.86 7.86
CA LEU A 303 13.98 23.25 7.81
C LEU A 303 15.12 24.28 7.89
N GLU A 304 14.80 25.58 7.92
CA GLU A 304 15.77 26.68 8.01
C GLU A 304 16.72 26.80 6.80
N PHE A 305 16.32 26.26 5.64
CA PHE A 305 17.11 26.41 4.41
C PHE A 305 17.08 27.83 3.85
N ASN A 306 18.17 28.22 3.18
CA ASN A 306 18.33 29.54 2.61
C ASN A 306 17.44 29.72 1.35
N PRO A 307 16.56 30.75 1.31
CA PRO A 307 15.68 30.98 0.17
C PRO A 307 16.36 31.17 -1.19
N SER A 308 17.67 31.42 -1.24
CA SER A 308 18.41 31.55 -2.50
C SER A 308 18.29 30.33 -3.41
N TRP A 309 18.12 29.13 -2.85
CA TRP A 309 18.05 27.88 -3.61
C TRP A 309 16.80 27.02 -3.37
N VAL A 310 15.97 27.35 -2.37
CA VAL A 310 14.78 26.56 -1.98
C VAL A 310 13.45 27.34 -2.04
N SER A 311 13.47 28.57 -2.58
CA SER A 311 12.32 29.49 -2.47
C SER A 311 11.07 29.05 -3.23
N ALA A 312 11.19 28.17 -4.24
CA ALA A 312 10.08 27.81 -5.11
C ALA A 312 9.67 26.33 -5.02
N TYR A 313 10.59 25.47 -4.58
CA TYR A 313 10.34 24.03 -4.55
C TYR A 313 11.14 23.30 -3.47
N VAL A 314 10.45 22.41 -2.75
CA VAL A 314 11.03 21.30 -1.99
C VAL A 314 10.37 20.00 -2.46
N GLY A 315 11.19 19.02 -2.82
CA GLY A 315 10.74 17.82 -3.51
C GLY A 315 11.13 16.52 -2.81
N SER A 316 11.58 15.59 -3.65
CA SER A 316 11.97 14.23 -3.27
C SER A 316 12.83 14.21 -1.99
N PRO A 317 12.36 13.57 -0.91
CA PRO A 317 13.08 13.46 0.34
C PRO A 317 13.95 12.20 0.35
N ALA A 318 14.96 12.18 1.22
CA ALA A 318 15.68 10.99 1.64
C ALA A 318 15.86 11.03 3.15
N LEU A 319 15.66 9.89 3.81
CA LEU A 319 15.67 9.82 5.25
C LEU A 319 16.60 8.73 5.75
N ALA A 320 17.40 9.05 6.76
CA ALA A 320 18.12 8.07 7.55
C ALA A 320 18.00 8.37 9.04
N SER A 321 18.05 7.32 9.85
CA SER A 321 18.08 7.41 11.30
C SER A 321 19.32 6.73 11.87
N SER A 322 19.81 7.20 13.02
CA SER A 322 20.93 6.58 13.74
C SER A 322 20.88 6.94 15.23
N ARG A 323 21.59 6.21 16.08
CA ARG A 323 21.80 6.60 17.48
C ARG A 323 22.99 7.55 17.60
N ASN A 324 22.95 8.46 18.58
CA ASN A 324 24.09 9.30 18.93
C ASN A 324 24.24 9.41 20.46
N SER A 325 25.32 10.02 20.95
CA SER A 325 25.61 10.09 22.39
C SER A 325 24.77 11.13 23.16
N ILE A 326 23.89 11.88 22.49
CA ILE A 326 23.17 13.05 23.04
C ILE A 326 21.66 12.79 23.08
N SER A 327 21.13 11.97 22.18
CA SER A 327 19.71 11.62 22.04
C SER A 327 19.53 10.16 21.62
N ASP A 328 18.33 9.64 21.79
CA ASP A 328 18.00 8.26 21.40
C ASP A 328 18.03 8.09 19.88
N VAL A 329 17.57 9.13 19.15
CA VAL A 329 17.54 9.13 17.68
C VAL A 329 18.12 10.43 17.12
N GLN A 330 18.96 10.28 16.10
CA GLN A 330 19.37 11.33 15.18
C GLN A 330 18.72 11.06 13.83
N TRP A 331 18.12 12.11 13.28
CA TRP A 331 17.52 12.11 11.95
C TRP A 331 18.37 12.92 11.00
N ASP A 332 18.68 12.31 9.85
CA ASP A 332 19.34 12.92 8.72
C ASP A 332 18.35 12.96 7.56
N LEU A 333 17.87 14.16 7.23
CA LEU A 333 16.93 14.42 6.14
C LEU A 333 17.66 15.14 5.01
N MET A 334 17.66 14.55 3.82
CA MET A 334 18.01 15.26 2.61
C MET A 334 16.78 15.54 1.77
N VAL A 335 16.80 16.65 1.06
CA VAL A 335 15.71 17.04 0.17
C VAL A 335 16.27 17.61 -1.11
N GLU A 336 15.61 17.29 -2.20
CA GLU A 336 15.72 18.05 -3.44
C GLU A 336 15.04 19.41 -3.32
N ALA A 337 15.60 20.43 -3.94
CA ALA A 337 15.00 21.76 -3.99
C ALA A 337 15.39 22.54 -5.24
N SER A 338 14.59 23.58 -5.53
CA SER A 338 14.91 24.60 -6.53
C SER A 338 14.40 25.98 -6.14
N ASN A 339 15.06 27.00 -6.68
CA ASN A 339 14.60 28.39 -6.64
C ASN A 339 13.64 28.75 -7.77
N ASP A 340 13.35 27.82 -8.69
CA ASP A 340 12.31 27.97 -9.72
C ASP A 340 11.26 26.84 -9.64
N PRO A 341 9.99 27.09 -10.02
CA PRO A 341 8.93 26.08 -9.92
C PRO A 341 9.07 24.94 -10.95
N PRO A 342 8.90 23.66 -10.57
CA PRO A 342 9.03 22.51 -11.47
C PRO A 342 8.10 22.55 -12.70
N GLU A 343 6.99 23.28 -12.65
CA GLU A 343 6.07 23.44 -13.78
C GLU A 343 6.70 24.11 -15.00
N LEU A 344 7.86 24.75 -14.85
CA LEU A 344 8.57 25.34 -15.97
C LEU A 344 9.41 24.30 -16.75
N GLU A 345 9.72 23.12 -16.19
CA GLU A 345 10.56 22.07 -16.79
C GLU A 345 10.14 21.68 -18.22
N PRO A 346 8.84 21.59 -18.56
CA PRO A 346 8.41 21.30 -19.94
C PRO A 346 8.83 22.36 -20.97
N THR A 347 9.15 23.58 -20.54
CA THR A 347 9.39 24.73 -21.44
C THR A 347 10.76 25.38 -21.28
N THR A 348 11.38 25.26 -20.11
CA THR A 348 12.76 25.72 -19.82
C THR A 348 13.53 24.68 -19.02
N HIS A 349 14.86 24.73 -19.08
CA HIS A 349 15.69 23.96 -18.15
C HIS A 349 15.60 24.58 -16.76
N ILE A 350 15.44 23.74 -15.73
CA ILE A 350 15.46 24.12 -14.31
C ILE A 350 16.56 23.32 -13.64
N GLY A 351 17.39 24.00 -12.85
CA GLY A 351 18.38 23.35 -12.00
C GLY A 351 17.83 23.02 -10.62
N TYR A 352 18.34 21.93 -10.05
CA TYR A 352 18.03 21.46 -8.71
C TYR A 352 19.29 21.22 -7.90
N ALA A 353 19.16 21.36 -6.59
CA ALA A 353 20.22 21.07 -5.62
C ALA A 353 19.69 20.22 -4.46
N LEU A 354 20.61 19.63 -3.70
CA LEU A 354 20.29 18.80 -2.53
C LEU A 354 20.64 19.54 -1.24
N GLY A 355 19.65 19.67 -0.36
CA GLY A 355 19.80 20.14 1.01
C GLY A 355 20.07 19.01 1.99
N HIS A 356 20.74 19.30 3.10
CA HIS A 356 20.90 18.36 4.22
C HIS A 356 20.52 19.06 5.52
N ALA A 357 19.52 18.51 6.21
CA ALA A 357 19.08 18.92 7.54
C ALA A 357 19.25 17.77 8.53
N ARG A 358 19.69 18.10 9.74
CA ARG A 358 19.87 17.13 10.82
C ARG A 358 19.21 17.59 12.12
N VAL A 359 18.55 16.67 12.81
CA VAL A 359 17.98 16.93 14.14
C VAL A 359 18.17 15.71 15.05
N ALA A 360 18.15 15.96 16.35
CA ALA A 360 18.22 14.95 17.39
C ALA A 360 16.93 15.00 18.23
N THR A 361 16.31 13.85 18.48
CA THR A 361 15.05 13.71 19.21
C THR A 361 15.14 12.62 20.27
N ASP A 362 14.39 12.79 21.36
CA ASP A 362 14.19 11.74 22.36
C ASP A 362 13.33 10.61 21.78
N GLU A 363 13.38 9.42 22.39
CA GLU A 363 12.57 8.26 22.03
C GLU A 363 11.08 8.64 21.86
N GLY A 364 10.49 8.25 20.72
CA GLY A 364 9.07 8.43 20.44
C GLY A 364 8.60 9.86 20.18
N SER A 365 9.51 10.82 20.10
CA SER A 365 9.14 12.23 19.92
C SER A 365 8.83 12.60 18.47
N ASP A 366 7.86 13.50 18.32
CA ASP A 366 7.57 14.22 17.07
C ASP A 366 8.80 15.03 16.60
N TRP A 367 8.88 15.27 15.29
CA TRP A 367 9.88 16.19 14.75
C TRP A 367 9.60 17.64 15.13
N PRO A 368 10.64 18.43 15.43
CA PRO A 368 10.44 19.84 15.72
C PRO A 368 10.29 20.65 14.42
N LEU A 369 9.53 21.75 14.51
CA LEU A 369 9.39 22.72 13.42
C LEU A 369 10.56 23.73 13.32
N SER A 370 11.57 23.60 14.18
CA SER A 370 12.75 24.48 14.25
C SER A 370 13.89 23.77 14.98
N GLY A 371 15.12 24.30 14.88
CA GLY A 371 16.30 23.74 15.55
C GLY A 371 17.02 22.69 14.71
N TRP A 372 16.79 22.69 13.40
CA TRP A 372 17.48 21.85 12.45
C TRP A 372 18.90 22.38 12.21
N SER A 373 19.89 21.49 12.22
CA SER A 373 21.24 21.81 11.78
C SER A 373 21.32 21.71 10.27
N VAL A 374 21.59 22.84 9.62
CA VAL A 374 21.69 22.99 8.15
C VAL A 374 22.92 23.78 7.74
N SER A 375 23.24 23.79 6.44
CA SER A 375 24.21 24.69 5.80
C SER A 375 23.55 25.91 5.17
N GLU A 376 24.30 27.01 5.02
CA GLU A 376 23.82 28.22 4.31
C GLU A 376 23.64 27.99 2.80
N SER A 377 24.46 27.10 2.20
CA SER A 377 24.41 26.68 0.80
C SER A 377 23.92 25.23 0.69
N PRO A 378 23.52 24.74 -0.51
CA PRO A 378 23.23 23.33 -0.72
C PRO A 378 24.39 22.41 -0.34
N LYS A 379 24.06 21.17 -0.01
CA LYS A 379 25.01 20.09 0.26
C LYS A 379 25.70 19.63 -1.03
N VAL A 380 24.90 19.50 -2.09
CA VAL A 380 25.33 19.14 -3.45
C VAL A 380 24.56 20.03 -4.43
N GLY A 381 25.24 20.54 -5.46
CA GLY A 381 24.64 21.43 -6.46
C GLY A 381 25.02 22.89 -6.27
N ASP A 382 24.52 23.73 -7.18
CA ASP A 382 24.83 25.16 -7.24
C ASP A 382 23.85 25.99 -6.39
N ASP A 383 24.25 27.21 -6.04
CA ASP A 383 23.44 28.21 -5.31
C ASP A 383 23.49 29.57 -6.03
N PRO A 384 22.40 30.02 -6.67
CA PRO A 384 21.15 29.28 -6.89
C PRO A 384 21.33 28.11 -7.88
N PRO A 385 20.54 27.03 -7.77
CA PRO A 385 20.62 25.90 -8.70
C PRO A 385 20.03 26.22 -10.08
N SER A 386 18.97 27.03 -10.15
CA SER A 386 18.30 27.41 -11.40
C SER A 386 18.52 28.88 -11.73
N CYS A 387 18.90 29.16 -12.98
CA CYS A 387 19.22 30.51 -13.44
C CYS A 387 18.65 30.74 -14.85
N LEU A 388 17.36 31.07 -14.92
CA LEU A 388 16.64 31.32 -16.17
C LEU A 388 17.20 32.51 -16.98
N ASP A 389 17.99 33.38 -16.34
CA ASP A 389 18.67 34.51 -16.97
C ASP A 389 20.02 34.13 -17.63
N GLY A 390 20.43 32.87 -17.52
CA GLY A 390 21.69 32.36 -18.07
C GLY A 390 22.93 32.82 -17.30
N SER A 391 22.77 33.29 -16.05
CA SER A 391 23.89 33.75 -15.22
C SER A 391 24.76 32.62 -14.65
N CYS A 392 24.25 31.40 -14.66
CA CYS A 392 24.95 30.21 -14.16
C CYS A 392 25.55 29.40 -15.31
N SER A 393 26.70 28.76 -15.05
CA SER A 393 27.34 27.86 -16.03
C SER A 393 26.43 26.69 -16.34
N ASP A 394 26.35 26.24 -17.60
CA ASP A 394 25.55 25.09 -18.07
C ASP A 394 25.28 24.10 -16.92
N ASN A 395 24.07 24.23 -16.35
CA ASN A 395 23.76 23.90 -14.96
C ASN A 395 23.94 22.40 -14.71
N ARG A 396 24.59 22.04 -13.59
CA ARG A 396 24.66 20.64 -13.15
C ARG A 396 23.51 20.38 -12.19
N SER A 397 22.35 19.98 -12.71
CA SER A 397 21.22 19.63 -11.87
C SER A 397 21.46 18.31 -11.12
N VAL A 398 21.12 18.28 -9.84
CA VAL A 398 21.14 17.07 -9.01
C VAL A 398 19.81 16.90 -8.29
N ARG A 399 19.28 15.68 -8.31
CA ARG A 399 17.88 15.38 -8.01
C ARG A 399 17.71 14.05 -7.29
N GLU A 400 16.56 13.87 -6.66
CA GLU A 400 16.09 12.57 -6.12
C GLU A 400 17.14 11.88 -5.23
N PRO A 401 17.44 12.44 -4.05
CA PRO A 401 18.41 11.84 -3.14
C PRO A 401 17.85 10.53 -2.57
N HIS A 402 18.75 9.64 -2.17
CA HIS A 402 18.50 8.57 -1.20
C HIS A 402 19.69 8.48 -0.25
N LEU A 403 19.41 8.14 1.00
CA LEU A 403 20.38 8.17 2.08
C LEU A 403 20.38 6.83 2.81
N LEU A 404 21.48 6.10 2.67
CA LEU A 404 21.71 4.87 3.41
C LEU A 404 22.61 5.15 4.63
N ALA A 405 22.10 4.87 5.82
CA ALA A 405 22.93 4.84 7.04
C ALA A 405 23.60 3.48 7.19
N GLU A 406 24.94 3.49 7.21
CA GLU A 406 25.72 2.35 7.68
C GLU A 406 25.83 2.46 9.21
N LEU A 407 25.24 1.51 9.92
CA LEU A 407 25.20 1.51 11.38
C LEU A 407 26.23 0.53 11.98
N THR A 408 26.61 0.77 13.22
CA THR A 408 27.29 -0.23 14.07
C THR A 408 26.27 -1.22 14.64
N GLU A 409 26.73 -2.29 15.28
CA GLU A 409 25.85 -3.22 16.02
C GLU A 409 25.01 -2.51 17.09
N ASP A 410 25.54 -1.44 17.68
CA ASP A 410 24.86 -0.62 18.69
C ASP A 410 23.89 0.42 18.06
N GLY A 411 23.73 0.43 16.73
CA GLY A 411 22.88 1.38 16.02
C GLY A 411 23.47 2.79 15.86
N GLU A 412 24.76 2.97 16.17
CA GLU A 412 25.45 4.25 15.98
C GLU A 412 25.85 4.45 14.52
N LEU A 413 25.86 5.70 14.07
CA LEU A 413 26.22 6.03 12.69
C LEU A 413 27.72 5.78 12.40
N ARG A 414 28.02 4.84 11.50
CA ARG A 414 29.37 4.62 10.94
C ARG A 414 29.65 5.52 9.75
N ASP A 415 28.73 5.53 8.79
CA ASP A 415 28.83 6.34 7.57
C ASP A 415 27.43 6.64 7.00
N LEU A 416 27.35 7.69 6.18
CA LEU A 416 26.19 8.00 5.36
C LEU A 416 26.61 7.92 3.90
N VAL A 417 25.96 7.03 3.15
CA VAL A 417 26.15 6.89 1.71
C VAL A 417 24.98 7.58 1.03
N LEU A 418 25.30 8.53 0.15
CA LEU A 418 24.33 9.30 -0.60
C LEU A 418 24.33 8.83 -2.06
N SER A 419 23.15 8.48 -2.57
CA SER A 419 22.88 8.25 -3.99
C SER A 419 21.93 9.32 -4.51
N PHE A 420 22.12 9.80 -5.74
CA PHE A 420 21.24 10.79 -6.37
C PHE A 420 21.36 10.77 -7.89
N ALA A 421 20.31 11.25 -8.55
CA ALA A 421 20.31 11.48 -9.99
C ALA A 421 21.14 12.74 -10.30
N ARG A 422 22.06 12.62 -11.24
CA ARG A 422 22.97 13.68 -11.69
C ARG A 422 22.81 13.90 -13.17
N GLU A 423 22.56 15.15 -13.54
CA GLU A 423 22.46 15.57 -14.93
C GLU A 423 23.78 15.35 -15.68
N LEU A 424 23.66 14.82 -16.90
CA LEU A 424 24.78 14.51 -17.80
C LEU A 424 24.87 15.47 -18.99
N VAL A 425 23.89 16.35 -19.10
CA VAL A 425 23.68 17.19 -20.27
C VAL A 425 24.85 18.16 -20.45
N SER A 426 25.34 18.24 -21.69
CA SER A 426 26.31 19.26 -22.12
C SER A 426 25.74 20.20 -23.19
N ASP A 427 24.54 19.90 -23.71
CA ASP A 427 23.78 20.74 -24.64
C ASP A 427 22.41 21.09 -24.00
N PRO A 428 22.10 22.37 -23.73
CA PRO A 428 20.84 22.81 -23.13
C PRO A 428 19.56 22.39 -23.87
N SER A 429 19.68 21.86 -25.09
CA SER A 429 18.57 21.30 -25.86
C SER A 429 18.31 19.81 -25.60
N GLU A 430 19.27 19.07 -25.04
CA GLU A 430 19.11 17.68 -24.58
C GLU A 430 18.60 17.72 -23.13
N ARG A 431 17.29 17.72 -22.92
CA ARG A 431 16.73 17.77 -21.56
C ARG A 431 16.65 16.38 -20.92
N ASP A 432 16.71 16.35 -19.61
CA ASP A 432 16.33 15.21 -18.76
C ASP A 432 17.18 13.94 -18.87
N LEU A 433 18.47 14.07 -19.21
CA LEU A 433 19.42 12.96 -19.19
C LEU A 433 20.19 12.92 -17.87
N PHE A 434 19.86 11.93 -17.05
CA PHE A 434 20.47 11.71 -15.74
C PHE A 434 21.21 10.37 -15.69
N GLY A 435 22.36 10.38 -15.04
CA GLY A 435 23.03 9.19 -14.53
C GLY A 435 22.98 9.18 -13.00
N ILE A 436 23.49 8.12 -12.39
CA ILE A 436 23.47 7.99 -10.92
C ILE A 436 24.86 8.28 -10.36
N GLN A 437 24.91 9.09 -9.31
CA GLN A 437 26.13 9.37 -8.55
C GLN A 437 26.00 8.77 -7.14
N LEU A 438 27.04 8.06 -6.72
CA LEU A 438 27.20 7.58 -5.34
C LEU A 438 28.37 8.31 -4.68
N VAL A 439 28.23 8.73 -3.42
CA VAL A 439 29.29 9.41 -2.66
C VAL A 439 29.31 8.99 -1.19
N ARG A 440 30.51 8.93 -0.61
CA ARG A 440 30.78 8.75 0.83
C ARG A 440 32.08 9.47 1.25
N PRO A 441 32.24 9.88 2.52
CA PRO A 441 31.19 10.08 3.52
C PRO A 441 30.47 11.42 3.28
N VAL A 442 29.18 11.49 3.62
CA VAL A 442 28.42 12.75 3.55
C VAL A 442 28.86 13.75 4.63
N GLY A 443 29.21 13.28 5.83
CA GLY A 443 29.67 14.14 6.93
C GLY A 443 28.55 14.97 7.59
N SER A 444 28.88 16.16 8.11
CA SER A 444 27.90 17.06 8.74
C SER A 444 27.12 17.88 7.69
N PRO A 445 25.94 18.42 8.02
CA PRO A 445 25.19 19.29 7.11
C PRO A 445 26.03 20.44 6.53
N ALA A 446 26.89 21.05 7.35
CA ALA A 446 27.68 22.22 7.00
C ALA A 446 28.80 22.00 5.95
N SER A 447 29.17 20.77 5.61
CA SER A 447 30.25 20.52 4.64
C SER A 447 29.71 20.38 3.22
N SER A 448 30.30 21.06 2.23
CA SER A 448 29.95 20.81 0.81
C SER A 448 30.61 19.53 0.28
N LEU A 449 29.95 18.90 -0.69
CA LEU A 449 30.47 17.72 -1.40
C LEU A 449 30.93 18.10 -2.80
N ALA A 450 32.20 17.82 -3.12
CA ALA A 450 32.72 17.95 -4.47
C ALA A 450 32.49 16.65 -5.26
N LEU A 451 31.95 16.76 -6.47
CA LEU A 451 31.62 15.59 -7.29
C LEU A 451 32.75 15.23 -8.27
N PRO A 452 32.94 13.93 -8.56
CA PRO A 452 33.80 13.48 -9.65
C PRO A 452 33.37 14.04 -11.01
N GLY A 453 34.25 13.93 -12.02
CA GLY A 453 33.95 14.38 -13.38
C GLY A 453 32.83 13.59 -14.07
N THR A 454 32.68 12.30 -13.77
CA THR A 454 31.68 11.40 -14.36
C THR A 454 30.76 10.80 -13.28
N PRO A 455 29.51 10.44 -13.64
CA PRO A 455 28.63 9.69 -12.73
C PRO A 455 29.19 8.31 -12.42
N THR A 456 28.69 7.67 -11.37
CA THR A 456 29.01 6.28 -11.02
C THR A 456 28.40 5.30 -12.02
N LEU A 457 27.17 5.56 -12.48
CA LEU A 457 26.48 4.78 -13.50
C LEU A 457 25.88 5.70 -14.56
N SER A 458 26.13 5.40 -15.83
CA SER A 458 25.58 6.14 -16.98
C SER A 458 24.41 5.38 -17.63
N PRO A 459 23.37 6.08 -18.15
CA PRO A 459 22.29 5.45 -18.91
C PRO A 459 22.80 4.67 -20.13
N ALA A 460 23.91 5.09 -20.73
CA ALA A 460 24.54 4.38 -21.86
C ALA A 460 25.00 2.94 -21.49
N GLU A 461 25.12 2.62 -20.21
CA GLU A 461 25.50 1.30 -19.72
C GLU A 461 24.29 0.38 -19.47
N ILE A 462 23.07 0.92 -19.50
CA ILE A 462 21.84 0.20 -19.19
C ILE A 462 20.94 0.15 -20.44
N PRO A 463 20.93 -0.99 -21.17
CA PRO A 463 20.08 -1.14 -22.34
C PRO A 463 18.60 -0.94 -22.01
N GLY A 464 17.93 -0.08 -22.77
CA GLY A 464 16.51 0.26 -22.60
C GLY A 464 16.27 1.54 -21.79
N CYS A 465 17.26 2.07 -21.09
CA CYS A 465 17.10 3.31 -20.33
C CYS A 465 17.74 4.49 -21.07
N SER A 466 16.95 5.54 -21.31
CA SER A 466 17.42 6.82 -21.81
C SER A 466 17.95 7.72 -20.68
N SER A 467 17.39 7.56 -19.47
CA SER A 467 17.75 8.33 -18.27
C SER A 467 17.57 7.45 -17.02
N LEU A 468 18.41 7.67 -16.00
CA LEU A 468 18.38 6.94 -14.73
C LEU A 468 17.95 7.89 -13.62
N ARG A 469 16.88 7.55 -12.90
CA ARG A 469 16.23 8.41 -11.89
C ARG A 469 15.98 7.65 -10.59
N ASP A 470 15.72 8.39 -9.53
CA ASP A 470 15.35 7.90 -8.19
C ASP A 470 16.21 6.72 -7.67
N PRO A 471 17.53 6.91 -7.48
CA PRO A 471 18.41 5.83 -7.05
C PRO A 471 18.25 5.52 -5.56
N SER A 472 18.20 4.23 -5.19
CA SER A 472 18.25 3.79 -3.78
C SER A 472 19.17 2.59 -3.56
N LEU A 473 19.70 2.45 -2.34
CA LEU A 473 20.73 1.44 -2.03
C LEU A 473 20.20 0.40 -1.05
N ILE A 474 20.49 -0.86 -1.34
CA ILE A 474 20.24 -2.00 -0.46
C ILE A 474 21.58 -2.63 -0.11
N PRO A 475 22.01 -2.66 1.16
CA PRO A 475 23.18 -3.42 1.55
C PRO A 475 22.96 -4.92 1.27
N VAL A 476 23.99 -5.62 0.82
CA VAL A 476 23.88 -7.07 0.53
C VAL A 476 24.08 -7.92 1.78
N ASP A 477 24.73 -7.36 2.79
CA ASP A 477 24.96 -7.97 4.09
C ASP A 477 24.78 -6.92 5.20
N PRO A 478 24.56 -7.32 6.47
CA PRO A 478 24.28 -6.39 7.57
C PRO A 478 25.33 -5.29 7.76
N GLU A 479 26.58 -5.53 7.39
CA GLU A 479 27.69 -4.60 7.56
C GLU A 479 28.08 -3.86 6.25
N ALA A 480 27.40 -4.15 5.14
CA ALA A 480 27.73 -3.74 3.78
C ALA A 480 29.20 -4.04 3.41
N GLN A 481 29.75 -5.17 3.84
CA GLN A 481 31.10 -5.64 3.48
C GLN A 481 31.19 -6.02 2.00
N GLU A 482 30.14 -6.63 1.47
CA GLU A 482 30.08 -7.08 0.09
C GLU A 482 29.51 -6.00 -0.85
N GLY A 483 29.14 -4.85 -0.32
CA GLY A 483 28.60 -3.72 -1.07
C GLY A 483 27.07 -3.73 -1.11
N TYR A 484 26.50 -3.31 -2.24
CA TYR A 484 25.10 -2.95 -2.35
C TYR A 484 24.47 -3.44 -3.66
N TRP A 485 23.15 -3.52 -3.66
CA TRP A 485 22.32 -3.35 -4.84
C TRP A 485 21.89 -1.89 -4.95
N LEU A 486 21.98 -1.31 -6.14
CA LEU A 486 21.47 0.02 -6.47
C LEU A 486 20.20 -0.14 -7.29
N LEU A 487 19.06 0.20 -6.71
CA LEU A 487 17.77 0.29 -7.39
C LEU A 487 17.63 1.67 -8.04
N PHE A 488 16.91 1.76 -9.15
CA PHE A 488 16.60 3.01 -9.83
C PHE A 488 15.44 2.87 -10.81
N SER A 489 14.75 3.99 -11.05
CA SER A 489 13.74 4.12 -12.10
C SER A 489 14.42 4.20 -13.47
N CYS A 490 14.03 3.31 -14.40
CA CYS A 490 14.48 3.32 -15.78
C CYS A 490 13.49 4.12 -16.66
N VAL A 491 13.92 5.29 -17.14
CA VAL A 491 13.10 6.14 -18.02
C VAL A 491 13.46 5.86 -19.47
N ASP A 492 12.48 5.41 -20.27
CA ASP A 492 12.60 5.22 -21.72
C ASP A 492 11.76 6.26 -22.48
N GLY A 493 12.35 7.44 -22.74
CA GLY A 493 11.74 8.52 -23.50
C GLY A 493 10.89 9.50 -22.66
N ALA A 494 9.82 10.02 -23.26
CA ALA A 494 8.96 11.04 -22.67
C ALA A 494 7.75 10.38 -21.97
N GLY A 495 7.95 9.95 -20.73
CA GLY A 495 6.91 9.31 -19.91
C GLY A 495 7.43 8.99 -18.51
N ALA A 496 6.55 8.52 -17.64
CA ALA A 496 6.97 7.93 -16.38
C ALA A 496 7.79 6.65 -16.64
N ALA A 497 8.66 6.29 -15.70
CA ALA A 497 9.36 5.02 -15.77
C ALA A 497 8.34 3.86 -15.68
N MET A 498 8.58 2.80 -16.44
CA MET A 498 7.74 1.59 -16.45
C MET A 498 8.40 0.43 -15.73
N GLU A 499 9.70 0.56 -15.41
CA GLU A 499 10.50 -0.48 -14.80
C GLU A 499 11.41 0.11 -13.73
N ILE A 500 11.54 -0.61 -12.61
CA ILE A 500 12.59 -0.38 -11.61
C ILE A 500 13.67 -1.44 -11.83
N HIS A 501 14.90 -0.99 -12.04
CA HIS A 501 16.06 -1.83 -12.29
C HIS A 501 16.95 -1.86 -11.06
N ALA A 502 17.79 -2.90 -10.95
CA ALA A 502 18.85 -2.99 -9.98
C ALA A 502 20.19 -3.28 -10.66
N VAL A 503 21.27 -2.69 -10.13
CA VAL A 503 22.66 -2.96 -10.52
C VAL A 503 23.51 -3.23 -9.29
N ARG A 504 24.44 -4.18 -9.39
CA ARG A 504 25.35 -4.51 -8.30
C ARG A 504 26.46 -3.47 -8.15
N ILE A 505 26.66 -2.99 -6.93
CA ILE A 505 27.67 -1.99 -6.56
C ILE A 505 28.61 -2.57 -5.50
N SER A 506 29.92 -2.43 -5.71
CA SER A 506 30.91 -2.87 -4.73
C SER A 506 30.94 -1.93 -3.51
N ARG A 507 31.56 -2.37 -2.41
CA ARG A 507 31.79 -1.50 -1.23
C ARG A 507 32.56 -0.21 -1.56
N ALA A 508 33.36 -0.21 -2.62
CA ALA A 508 34.10 0.96 -3.10
C ALA A 508 33.22 1.93 -3.92
N LEU A 509 31.91 1.68 -4.02
CA LEU A 509 30.94 2.44 -4.83
C LEU A 509 31.22 2.37 -6.33
N GLU A 510 31.72 1.23 -6.79
CA GLU A 510 31.98 0.94 -8.21
C GLU A 510 31.02 -0.11 -8.74
N VAL A 511 30.56 0.06 -10.00
CA VAL A 511 29.68 -0.91 -10.68
C VAL A 511 30.39 -2.26 -10.83
N VAL A 512 29.76 -3.32 -10.32
CA VAL A 512 30.22 -4.69 -10.52
C VAL A 512 29.79 -5.18 -11.91
N ARG A 513 30.74 -5.75 -12.66
CA ARG A 513 30.53 -6.14 -14.06
C ARG A 513 30.66 -7.64 -14.25
N GLU A 514 29.76 -8.20 -15.04
CA GLU A 514 29.76 -9.59 -15.47
C GLU A 514 29.40 -9.68 -16.96
N GLY A 515 29.99 -10.63 -17.70
CA GLY A 515 29.65 -10.86 -19.10
C GLY A 515 29.91 -9.68 -20.08
N GLY A 516 30.66 -8.65 -19.64
CA GLY A 516 30.95 -7.46 -20.45
C GLY A 516 30.03 -6.25 -20.19
N GLY A 517 29.10 -6.34 -19.23
CA GLY A 517 28.22 -5.24 -18.81
C GLY A 517 28.03 -5.20 -17.29
N PRO A 518 27.24 -4.24 -16.76
CA PRO A 518 26.83 -4.24 -15.36
C PRO A 518 26.06 -5.53 -15.01
N MET A 519 26.33 -6.10 -13.83
CA MET A 519 25.46 -7.13 -13.26
C MET A 519 24.14 -6.45 -12.88
N ARG A 520 23.04 -6.83 -13.55
CA ARG A 520 21.76 -6.12 -13.47
C ARG A 520 20.56 -7.06 -13.43
N ARG A 521 19.44 -6.55 -12.91
CA ARG A 521 18.14 -7.22 -12.84
C ARG A 521 17.01 -6.19 -13.04
N VAL A 522 15.91 -6.60 -13.65
CA VAL A 522 14.63 -5.85 -13.58
C VAL A 522 13.90 -6.33 -12.32
N VAL A 523 13.54 -5.40 -11.45
CA VAL A 523 13.00 -5.69 -10.10
C VAL A 523 11.48 -5.61 -10.09
N LEU A 524 10.92 -4.54 -10.67
CA LEU A 524 9.48 -4.33 -10.78
C LEU A 524 9.14 -3.87 -12.19
N VAL A 525 8.03 -4.36 -12.72
CA VAL A 525 7.50 -4.00 -14.05
C VAL A 525 6.06 -3.55 -13.89
N ALA A 526 5.75 -2.32 -14.30
CA ALA A 526 4.43 -1.70 -14.12
C ALA A 526 3.27 -2.55 -14.66
N SER A 527 3.45 -3.22 -15.80
CA SER A 527 2.42 -4.08 -16.40
C SER A 527 2.12 -5.36 -15.62
N GLU A 528 3.01 -5.76 -14.70
CA GLU A 528 2.86 -6.96 -13.87
C GLU A 528 2.22 -6.62 -12.51
N LEU A 529 2.15 -5.34 -12.13
CA LEU A 529 1.65 -4.91 -10.83
C LEU A 529 0.14 -4.72 -10.80
N GLY A 530 -0.48 -4.44 -11.95
CA GLY A 530 -1.92 -4.20 -12.05
C GLY A 530 -2.29 -2.71 -12.30
N PRO A 531 -3.59 -2.37 -12.28
CA PRO A 531 -4.06 -1.07 -12.78
C PRO A 531 -3.57 0.16 -12.01
N PHE A 532 -3.23 0.02 -10.73
CA PHE A 532 -2.71 1.12 -9.90
C PHE A 532 -1.33 1.64 -10.37
N ALA A 533 -0.61 0.86 -11.18
CA ALA A 533 0.69 1.19 -11.73
C ALA A 533 0.68 1.38 -13.26
N SER A 534 -0.50 1.35 -13.89
CA SER A 534 -0.64 1.24 -15.34
C SER A 534 -0.03 2.39 -16.15
N ALA A 535 0.15 3.56 -15.53
CA ALA A 535 0.78 4.73 -16.15
C ALA A 535 2.25 4.93 -15.75
N GLY A 536 2.77 4.17 -14.77
CA GLY A 536 4.19 4.18 -14.42
C GLY A 536 4.48 3.84 -12.95
N ILE A 537 5.77 3.59 -12.67
CA ILE A 537 6.35 3.35 -11.35
C ILE A 537 7.68 4.08 -11.20
N ARG A 538 8.00 4.57 -9.99
CA ARG A 538 9.28 5.23 -9.71
C ARG A 538 9.58 5.31 -8.21
N SER A 539 10.74 5.88 -7.88
CA SER A 539 11.16 6.18 -6.50
C SER A 539 11.11 4.98 -5.56
N PRO A 540 11.87 3.90 -5.85
CA PRO A 540 11.99 2.77 -4.93
C PRO A 540 12.69 3.19 -3.63
N GLU A 541 12.05 2.94 -2.50
CA GLU A 541 12.57 3.17 -1.15
C GLU A 541 12.61 1.83 -0.39
N PRO A 542 13.76 1.15 -0.38
CA PRO A 542 13.89 -0.17 0.22
C PRO A 542 14.16 -0.10 1.73
N VAL A 543 13.53 -1.00 2.48
CA VAL A 543 13.92 -1.38 3.83
C VAL A 543 14.27 -2.86 3.82
N ILE A 544 15.41 -3.20 4.40
CA ILE A 544 15.90 -4.56 4.48
C ILE A 544 16.16 -4.93 5.93
N SER A 545 15.71 -6.12 6.32
CA SER A 545 16.09 -6.74 7.58
C SER A 545 16.76 -8.07 7.34
N PHE A 546 17.81 -8.29 8.12
CA PHE A 546 18.56 -9.54 8.16
C PHE A 546 18.26 -10.20 9.50
N SER A 547 17.65 -11.37 9.47
CA SER A 547 17.44 -12.23 10.65
C SER A 547 18.30 -13.49 10.53
N ARG A 548 18.28 -14.33 11.56
CA ARG A 548 18.93 -15.66 11.49
C ARG A 548 18.19 -16.59 10.52
N ASP A 549 16.90 -16.36 10.40
CA ASP A 549 15.96 -17.21 9.70
C ASP A 549 15.88 -16.79 8.22
N GLY A 550 16.41 -15.60 7.87
CA GLY A 550 16.36 -15.13 6.49
C GLY A 550 16.64 -13.65 6.28
N LEU A 551 16.27 -13.18 5.09
CA LEU A 551 16.23 -11.77 4.72
C LEU A 551 14.80 -11.41 4.33
N ARG A 552 14.32 -10.26 4.82
CA ARG A 552 13.08 -9.62 4.37
C ARG A 552 13.42 -8.30 3.70
N LEU A 553 12.95 -8.14 2.48
CA LEU A 553 13.07 -6.91 1.69
C LEU A 553 11.68 -6.34 1.46
N ARG A 554 11.51 -5.08 1.80
CA ARG A 554 10.32 -4.30 1.49
C ARG A 554 10.72 -3.12 0.63
N ILE A 555 9.98 -2.86 -0.45
CA ILE A 555 10.23 -1.75 -1.35
C ILE A 555 8.94 -0.94 -1.42
N TRP A 556 8.96 0.26 -0.83
CA TRP A 556 7.94 1.25 -1.10
C TRP A 556 8.28 1.93 -2.42
N PHE A 557 7.29 2.27 -3.23
CA PHE A 557 7.51 2.97 -4.48
C PHE A 557 6.29 3.80 -4.84
N LEU A 558 6.50 4.81 -5.70
CA LEU A 558 5.41 5.57 -6.27
C LEU A 558 4.85 4.83 -7.48
N ALA A 559 3.54 4.64 -7.51
CA ALA A 559 2.81 4.03 -8.60
C ALA A 559 1.78 5.01 -9.17
N GLN A 560 1.62 5.00 -10.49
CA GLN A 560 0.74 5.92 -11.20
C GLN A 560 -0.41 5.16 -11.86
N SER A 561 -1.64 5.45 -11.43
CA SER A 561 -2.87 4.89 -12.02
C SER A 561 -3.21 5.58 -13.35
N ALA A 562 -3.09 6.90 -13.37
CA ALA A 562 -3.28 7.75 -14.53
C ALA A 562 -2.26 8.91 -14.48
N PRO A 563 -1.92 9.56 -15.62
CA PRO A 563 -0.94 10.63 -15.64
C PRO A 563 -1.22 11.72 -14.57
N GLY A 564 -0.30 11.85 -13.60
CA GLY A 564 -0.38 12.80 -12.48
C GLY A 564 -0.94 12.22 -11.17
N GLU A 565 -1.64 11.09 -11.22
CA GLU A 565 -2.24 10.42 -10.06
C GLU A 565 -1.25 9.44 -9.42
N TRP A 566 -0.37 9.96 -8.56
CA TRP A 566 0.61 9.17 -7.85
C TRP A 566 0.08 8.69 -6.49
N GLY A 567 0.16 7.39 -6.25
CA GLY A 567 -0.01 6.75 -4.95
C GLY A 567 1.29 6.11 -4.47
N VAL A 568 1.32 5.68 -3.21
CA VAL A 568 2.40 4.86 -2.63
C VAL A 568 1.96 3.39 -2.68
N ALA A 569 2.83 2.54 -3.20
CA ALA A 569 2.65 1.10 -3.25
C ALA A 569 3.82 0.40 -2.53
N LEU A 570 3.63 -0.88 -2.23
CA LEU A 570 4.58 -1.74 -1.53
C LEU A 570 4.79 -3.04 -2.31
N ALA A 571 6.04 -3.51 -2.39
CA ALA A 571 6.37 -4.87 -2.80
C ALA A 571 7.28 -5.51 -1.75
N GLU A 572 7.15 -6.82 -1.54
CA GLU A 572 7.90 -7.55 -0.51
C GLU A 572 8.57 -8.80 -1.09
N ALA A 573 9.74 -9.15 -0.57
CA ALA A 573 10.46 -10.37 -0.89
C ALA A 573 11.04 -11.00 0.39
N ARG A 574 11.07 -12.33 0.45
CA ARG A 574 11.62 -13.12 1.55
C ARG A 574 12.59 -14.18 1.04
N THR A 575 13.56 -14.57 1.87
CA THR A 575 14.46 -15.70 1.59
C THR A 575 14.83 -16.41 2.90
N HIS A 576 14.96 -17.74 2.87
CA HIS A 576 15.28 -18.61 4.02
C HIS A 576 16.77 -18.71 4.39
N ASP A 577 17.68 -18.32 3.50
CA ASP A 577 19.11 -18.38 3.80
C ASP A 577 19.78 -17.11 3.31
N THR A 578 20.36 -16.37 4.25
CA THR A 578 21.26 -15.24 3.98
C THR A 578 22.43 -15.61 3.06
N ALA A 579 22.73 -16.91 2.90
CA ALA A 579 23.80 -17.47 2.08
C ALA A 579 23.37 -18.12 0.75
N VAL A 580 22.07 -18.43 0.50
CA VAL A 580 21.68 -19.29 -0.65
C VAL A 580 21.94 -18.68 -2.02
N LEU A 581 22.30 -17.40 -2.10
CA LEU A 581 23.35 -16.90 -2.99
C LEU A 581 23.64 -15.48 -2.46
N ALA A 582 24.73 -15.27 -1.73
CA ALA A 582 25.13 -13.97 -1.12
C ALA A 582 25.21 -12.77 -2.10
N PHE A 583 24.81 -12.93 -3.36
CA PHE A 583 24.85 -11.95 -4.42
C PHE A 583 23.53 -11.75 -5.16
N GLU A 584 22.44 -12.49 -4.88
CA GLU A 584 21.18 -12.34 -5.61
C GLU A 584 20.18 -11.45 -4.84
N LEU A 585 19.53 -10.52 -5.57
CA LEU A 585 18.42 -9.73 -5.05
C LEU A 585 17.16 -10.61 -5.10
N PRO A 586 16.44 -10.82 -3.98
CA PRO A 586 15.22 -11.61 -3.99
C PRO A 586 14.13 -10.94 -4.83
N GLU A 587 13.19 -11.74 -5.33
CA GLU A 587 12.14 -11.28 -6.23
C GLU A 587 10.97 -10.69 -5.44
N PRO A 588 10.68 -9.38 -5.54
CA PRO A 588 9.58 -8.78 -4.80
C PRO A 588 8.23 -9.05 -5.48
N VAL A 589 7.21 -9.32 -4.66
CA VAL A 589 5.82 -9.49 -5.07
C VAL A 589 5.01 -8.27 -4.61
N PRO A 590 4.09 -7.72 -5.43
CA PRO A 590 3.24 -6.61 -5.00
C PRO A 590 2.40 -6.96 -3.79
N PHE A 591 2.31 -6.02 -2.85
CA PHE A 591 1.39 -6.12 -1.74
C PHE A 591 -0.07 -6.15 -2.24
N VAL A 592 -0.85 -7.08 -1.69
CA VAL A 592 -2.22 -7.39 -2.11
C VAL A 592 -3.18 -6.20 -2.09
N LEU A 593 -2.88 -5.18 -1.28
CA LEU A 593 -3.77 -4.02 -1.06
C LEU A 593 -3.20 -2.73 -1.62
N ASN A 594 -2.33 -2.85 -2.61
CA ASN A 594 -1.84 -1.68 -3.31
C ASN A 594 -2.98 -0.91 -4.01
N PRO A 595 -2.89 0.44 -4.06
CA PRO A 595 -1.87 1.26 -3.40
C PRO A 595 -2.15 1.41 -1.89
N ILE A 596 -1.09 1.36 -1.08
CA ILE A 596 -1.21 1.52 0.38
C ILE A 596 -1.55 2.96 0.79
N VAL A 597 -1.19 3.94 -0.03
CA VAL A 597 -1.68 5.32 0.04
C VAL A 597 -2.14 5.73 -1.34
N SER A 598 -3.44 5.93 -1.50
CA SER A 598 -4.00 6.39 -2.77
C SER A 598 -3.78 7.89 -2.99
N ALA A 599 -3.76 8.31 -4.26
CA ALA A 599 -3.66 9.72 -4.65
C ALA A 599 -4.84 10.57 -4.14
N ASP A 600 -5.97 9.92 -3.85
CA ASP A 600 -7.19 10.55 -3.35
C ASP A 600 -7.39 10.43 -1.84
N SER A 601 -6.48 9.76 -1.14
CA SER A 601 -6.54 9.60 0.31
C SER A 601 -6.61 10.95 1.03
N ARG A 602 -7.26 10.96 2.19
CA ARG A 602 -7.34 12.17 3.03
C ARG A 602 -5.95 12.67 3.42
N LEU A 603 -5.02 11.77 3.68
CA LEU A 603 -3.62 12.09 3.96
C LEU A 603 -3.01 12.97 2.84
N VAL A 604 -3.26 12.62 1.57
CA VAL A 604 -2.76 13.37 0.42
C VAL A 604 -3.57 14.64 0.17
N ARG A 605 -4.91 14.60 0.30
CA ARG A 605 -5.82 15.69 -0.07
C ARG A 605 -6.15 16.69 1.03
N SER A 606 -5.80 16.42 2.29
CA SER A 606 -6.10 17.32 3.41
C SER A 606 -5.46 18.70 3.21
N GLY A 607 -6.31 19.74 3.14
CA GLY A 607 -5.89 21.12 2.89
C GLY A 607 -5.79 21.53 1.42
N CYS A 608 -6.09 20.62 0.48
CA CYS A 608 -6.10 20.87 -0.95
C CYS A 608 -7.42 21.50 -1.44
N LEU A 609 -7.35 22.34 -2.47
CA LEU A 609 -8.52 22.72 -3.27
C LEU A 609 -8.55 21.91 -4.58
N GLY A 610 -9.62 21.15 -4.77
CA GLY A 610 -9.82 20.39 -6.02
C GLY A 610 -8.87 19.20 -6.17
N GLU A 611 -8.57 18.84 -7.42
CA GLU A 611 -7.76 17.67 -7.79
C GLU A 611 -6.25 17.98 -7.89
N ASP A 612 -5.83 19.21 -7.56
CA ASP A 612 -4.47 19.70 -7.88
C ASP A 612 -3.39 19.31 -6.84
N CYS A 613 -3.59 18.23 -6.08
CA CYS A 613 -2.59 17.74 -5.13
C CYS A 613 -1.91 16.48 -5.65
N THR A 614 -0.58 16.47 -5.59
CA THR A 614 0.21 15.35 -6.12
C THR A 614 1.33 14.98 -5.17
N ILE A 615 1.56 13.68 -5.04
CA ILE A 615 2.73 13.13 -4.35
C ILE A 615 3.94 13.33 -5.25
N THR A 616 4.97 14.01 -4.72
CA THR A 616 6.18 14.33 -5.48
C THR A 616 7.34 13.41 -5.13
N GLY A 617 7.35 12.84 -3.94
CA GLY A 617 8.38 11.92 -3.45
C GLY A 617 7.97 11.24 -2.15
N PHE A 618 8.74 10.23 -1.77
CA PHE A 618 8.52 9.44 -0.57
C PHE A 618 9.88 8.97 -0.05
N ALA A 619 10.02 8.85 1.26
CA ALA A 619 11.19 8.23 1.90
C ALA A 619 10.73 7.41 3.09
N VAL A 620 11.42 6.31 3.38
CA VAL A 620 11.18 5.47 4.56
C VAL A 620 12.50 5.06 5.19
N THR A 621 12.52 4.98 6.52
CA THR A 621 13.62 4.33 7.24
C THR A 621 13.13 3.76 8.57
N PRO A 622 13.69 2.65 9.05
CA PRO A 622 13.48 2.20 10.42
C PRO A 622 13.95 3.23 11.42
N ARG A 623 13.31 3.27 12.57
CA ARG A 623 13.75 4.05 13.71
C ARG A 623 14.95 3.39 14.37
N ALA A 624 16.01 4.17 14.61
CA ALA A 624 17.23 3.67 15.22
C ALA A 624 17.04 3.24 16.68
N ASP A 625 16.07 3.85 17.39
CA ASP A 625 15.71 3.50 18.75
C ASP A 625 14.81 2.26 18.85
N ASP A 626 13.88 2.12 17.91
CA ASP A 626 12.93 1.02 17.79
C ASP A 626 12.78 0.60 16.32
N PRO A 627 13.53 -0.40 15.84
CA PRO A 627 13.45 -0.85 14.46
C PRO A 627 12.04 -1.29 14.04
N SER A 628 11.19 -1.73 14.99
CA SER A 628 9.80 -2.10 14.72
C SER A 628 8.91 -0.92 14.36
N ARG A 629 9.44 0.30 14.34
CA ARG A 629 8.75 1.49 13.85
C ARG A 629 9.45 2.03 12.63
N LEU A 630 8.70 2.18 11.54
CA LEU A 630 9.15 2.86 10.35
C LEU A 630 8.69 4.31 10.39
N ARG A 631 9.60 5.22 10.06
CA ARG A 631 9.26 6.62 9.84
C ARG A 631 9.35 6.94 8.37
N PHE A 632 8.35 7.64 7.89
CA PHE A 632 8.19 8.03 6.50
C PHE A 632 8.21 9.55 6.36
N VAL A 633 8.56 10.03 5.18
CA VAL A 633 8.37 11.41 4.76
C VAL A 633 7.67 11.40 3.41
N LEU A 634 6.41 11.81 3.40
CA LEU A 634 5.64 12.00 2.19
C LEU A 634 5.85 13.42 1.69
N ALA A 635 6.45 13.59 0.51
CA ALA A 635 6.53 14.89 -0.16
C ALA A 635 5.30 15.07 -1.05
N ARG A 636 4.62 16.21 -0.88
CA ARG A 636 3.47 16.57 -1.70
C ARG A 636 3.50 18.05 -2.10
N ARG A 637 2.85 18.34 -3.21
CA ARG A 637 2.59 19.71 -3.68
C ARG A 637 1.10 19.98 -3.66
N LEU A 638 0.72 21.15 -3.14
CA LEU A 638 -0.68 21.58 -3.00
C LEU A 638 -0.86 23.02 -3.47
N TYR A 639 -2.03 23.33 -4.04
CA TYR A 639 -2.40 24.68 -4.44
C TYR A 639 -3.32 25.31 -3.40
N LEU A 640 -2.88 26.44 -2.85
CA LEU A 640 -3.63 27.18 -1.83
C LEU A 640 -4.80 27.97 -2.44
N PRO A 641 -5.75 28.47 -1.62
CA PRO A 641 -6.91 29.25 -2.09
C PRO A 641 -6.63 30.52 -2.87
N ASP A 642 -5.44 31.08 -2.75
CA ASP A 642 -4.93 32.21 -3.53
C ASP A 642 -4.28 31.79 -4.85
N GLY A 643 -4.13 30.48 -5.09
CA GLY A 643 -3.53 29.88 -6.29
C GLY A 643 -2.03 29.64 -6.17
N ASP A 644 -1.41 29.97 -5.04
CA ASP A 644 0.03 29.78 -4.85
C ASP A 644 0.32 28.31 -4.49
N PRO A 645 1.23 27.63 -5.21
CA PRO A 645 1.66 26.29 -4.85
C PRO A 645 2.48 26.34 -3.56
N THR A 646 2.31 25.33 -2.71
CA THR A 646 3.12 25.08 -1.53
C THR A 646 3.59 23.63 -1.55
N ASP A 647 4.85 23.41 -1.22
CA ASP A 647 5.39 22.08 -1.04
C ASP A 647 5.49 21.74 0.44
N GLN A 648 5.10 20.53 0.79
CA GLN A 648 5.08 20.02 2.14
C GLN A 648 5.75 18.66 2.21
N LEU A 649 6.47 18.44 3.31
CA LEU A 649 6.96 17.14 3.72
C LEU A 649 6.16 16.75 4.97
N ILE A 650 5.42 15.64 4.88
CA ILE A 650 4.58 15.13 5.95
C ILE A 650 5.31 13.94 6.58
N PRO A 651 5.79 14.06 7.82
CA PRO A 651 6.32 12.93 8.55
C PRO A 651 5.18 12.03 9.01
N LEU A 652 5.33 10.72 8.77
CA LEU A 652 4.37 9.70 9.16
C LEU A 652 5.09 8.60 9.90
N GLU A 653 4.38 7.89 10.77
CA GLU A 653 4.90 6.68 11.41
C GLU A 653 4.01 5.48 11.14
N GLN A 654 4.62 4.31 11.12
CA GLN A 654 3.93 3.04 11.11
C GLN A 654 4.67 2.04 12.01
N THR A 655 3.90 1.21 12.72
CA THR A 655 4.46 0.10 13.49
C THR A 655 4.43 -1.19 12.66
N TRP A 656 5.56 -1.88 12.64
CA TRP A 656 5.81 -3.17 11.99
C TRP A 656 6.49 -4.09 12.99
N SER A 657 5.81 -5.14 13.43
CA SER A 657 6.34 -6.05 14.46
C SER A 657 7.74 -6.58 14.13
N HIS A 658 8.07 -6.79 12.85
CA HIS A 658 9.41 -7.07 12.32
C HIS A 658 9.70 -6.21 11.06
N PRO A 659 10.61 -5.21 11.15
CA PRO A 659 10.95 -4.30 10.04
C PRO A 659 11.69 -4.97 8.88
#